data_AF-A0A3D9G194-F1
#
_entry.id   AF-A0A3D9G194-F1
#
_cell.length_a   1.000
_cell.length_b   1.000
_cell.length_c   1.000
_cell.angle_alpha   90.00
_cell.angle_beta   90.00
_cell.angle_gamma   90.00
#
_symmetry.space_group_name_H-M   'P 1'
#
loop_
_entity.id
_entity.type
_entity.pdbx_description
1 polymer ?
#
loop_
_entity_poly.entity_id
_entity_poly.type
_entity_poly.pdbx_seq_one_letter_code
_entity_poly.pdbx_strand_id
1 'polypeptide(L)'
;MTDGIFTKFERDELNKITAKSILEKLMSVRQEIQLEFTARRLIWELMQNAKDNASLCNEEGEKVDIKIEINENQFIFSHNKGYFTNEHIRGLIRKYSSSDKERDPDAVGKQYKTTGRFGTGFMTTHLLSEKVLVKSFYKNEEENFNEFSFWLNRSGRGEKEIIEGINQSFDDAEESIKMSETVELTKNDFQTSFVYPLTPEKRELAQIAFDEAEKGIAYTLINVPEINSLTMDLELIGETVFKIVCTNTVSYQNHNVTTYNLLINGINSDKNFIVVDQDELQIIIPISIKEGMTKVLELDYEIPRIHLDFPLIGTEDLHLPFIINSCLFEPTEPRNGISLKGDGNEISKINSEIMLRAVELYKLFLSYVDQAGEWKDLFNLARVRSPKTNSWIDMDWYKPNIVNPIRNELLYARIVDVVSGERIAIWDSYGQKQAFFPSADKEAVREQIWKLSSELFPAFVPIKDNVHQWSTVLWADCQKYTLASLSQEISNNSNIENLASSLNVSEHNAIVFLNEYYQLLNTENIHIKDILTDAFAVIPNQFGEFKVKSLLNVDKEIDDELKNACAIISTDPREYLVHKQAQTGAGILYPPKKQDDIIAEINALMIGNTKDNIVVACDYLASLFSEENKVEKRELIFKFSQRIYPDDFTEKRILKKYDEKIWQESDKKSLSYLAVAIAEHKTIEGAVENLNFRNEGEFIIWLDALVSFLVKEGFENNINREKHPILPNQNGVFCTKDSLFLDEGNIGDELKDIVAELGHDFRNELLDTAIFLELPESRQYNIGHVAEKIAFFIKPIIRDIDKRKEFKTTLKKFYLWMDDNRTEAEEYFADLFEKRFLFLEDDDISSNMKDAAQLNQLLIENGLESIEDLRAKLATIQDNNFTAPTNDFAEKTIITKETLVSLGISTYEELEIALKDPLITAKFHHVSKHTKEMLDYAQNLIARAKQNIISYLQSHPDYDCTDLEETAPTTLAGITKNGVAIQIVTRPSDNGEVIIYYPSEKDTLDSDTSELWVDNDKHDPHILTLGRVLKSTGINRIPINMN
;
A
#
# COMPACT_ATOMS: atom_id res chain seq x y z
N MET A 1 -104.63 -19.58 29.19
CA MET A 1 -104.15 -19.69 30.59
C MET A 1 -104.07 -18.30 31.16
N THR A 2 -104.37 -18.13 32.44
CA THR A 2 -104.41 -16.84 33.15
C THR A 2 -103.03 -16.20 33.21
N ASP A 3 -102.80 -15.15 32.41
CA ASP A 3 -101.64 -14.26 32.53
C ASP A 3 -101.67 -13.56 33.90
N GLY A 4 -100.90 -14.09 34.85
CA GLY A 4 -100.81 -13.54 36.19
C GLY A 4 -100.10 -12.18 36.17
N ILE A 5 -100.69 -11.19 36.85
CA ILE A 5 -100.15 -9.82 37.02
C ILE A 5 -98.66 -9.81 37.42
N PHE A 6 -98.20 -10.83 38.16
CA PHE A 6 -96.81 -11.01 38.57
C PHE A 6 -95.86 -11.37 37.41
N THR A 7 -96.28 -12.20 36.44
CA THR A 7 -95.43 -12.58 35.28
C THR A 7 -95.19 -11.41 34.31
N LYS A 8 -96.16 -10.50 34.19
CA LYS A 8 -96.00 -9.27 33.40
C LYS A 8 -95.09 -8.26 34.12
N PHE A 9 -95.26 -8.12 35.44
CA PHE A 9 -94.42 -7.25 36.25
C PHE A 9 -92.95 -7.71 36.26
N GLU A 10 -92.68 -9.01 36.42
CA GLU A 10 -91.34 -9.59 36.33
C GLU A 10 -90.73 -9.41 34.93
N ARG A 11 -91.51 -9.61 33.86
CA ARG A 11 -91.07 -9.34 32.48
C ARG A 11 -90.68 -7.87 32.29
N ASP A 12 -91.50 -6.94 32.80
CA ASP A 12 -91.27 -5.51 32.69
C ASP A 12 -90.05 -5.06 33.52
N GLU A 13 -89.87 -5.61 34.72
CA GLU A 13 -88.71 -5.32 35.58
C GLU A 13 -87.41 -5.87 34.99
N LEU A 14 -87.43 -7.09 34.45
CA LEU A 14 -86.27 -7.69 33.78
C LEU A 14 -85.88 -6.91 32.53
N ASN A 15 -86.86 -6.49 31.73
CA ASN A 15 -86.64 -5.64 30.55
C ASN A 15 -86.08 -4.27 30.95
N LYS A 16 -86.49 -3.72 32.10
CA LYS A 16 -85.98 -2.46 32.64
C LYS A 16 -84.50 -2.55 33.07
N ILE A 17 -84.13 -3.59 33.81
CA ILE A 17 -82.72 -3.84 34.20
C ILE A 17 -81.85 -4.03 32.95
N THR A 18 -82.36 -4.83 32.01
CA THR A 18 -81.73 -5.07 30.72
C THR A 18 -81.51 -3.79 29.92
N ALA A 19 -82.54 -2.93 29.83
CA ALA A 19 -82.47 -1.68 29.09
C ALA A 19 -81.39 -0.73 29.63
N LYS A 20 -81.25 -0.63 30.96
CA LYS A 20 -80.17 0.15 31.59
C LYS A 20 -78.78 -0.39 31.24
N SER A 21 -78.59 -1.71 31.36
CA SER A 21 -77.32 -2.36 31.03
C SER A 21 -76.94 -2.21 29.55
N ILE A 22 -77.93 -2.21 28.65
CA ILE A 22 -77.73 -1.98 27.21
C ILE A 22 -77.35 -0.52 26.97
N LEU A 23 -78.07 0.43 27.59
CA LEU A 23 -77.81 1.85 27.45
C LEU A 23 -76.38 2.20 27.89
N GLU A 24 -75.94 1.71 29.06
CA GLU A 24 -74.58 1.92 29.58
C GLU A 24 -73.49 1.44 28.61
N LYS A 25 -73.66 0.25 28.02
CA LYS A 25 -72.68 -0.26 27.03
C LYS A 25 -72.76 0.49 25.70
N LEU A 26 -73.96 0.83 25.22
CA LEU A 26 -74.11 1.62 24.00
C LEU A 26 -73.58 3.04 24.17
N MET A 27 -73.58 3.62 25.38
CA MET A 27 -72.98 4.93 25.62
C MET A 27 -71.49 4.93 25.24
N SER A 28 -70.74 3.87 25.57
CA SER A 28 -69.33 3.77 25.16
C SER A 28 -69.15 3.73 23.64
N VAL A 29 -70.04 3.02 22.93
CA VAL A 29 -70.04 2.92 21.46
C VAL A 29 -70.46 4.26 20.82
N ARG A 30 -71.46 4.95 21.40
CA ARG A 30 -71.97 6.26 20.95
C ARG A 30 -71.01 7.42 21.22
N GLN A 31 -70.15 7.28 22.23
CA GLN A 31 -69.12 8.27 22.54
C GLN A 31 -67.91 8.17 21.61
N GLU A 32 -67.90 7.22 20.67
CA GLU A 32 -66.88 7.08 19.62
C GLU A 32 -65.46 6.94 20.16
N ILE A 33 -65.32 6.37 21.36
CA ILE A 33 -64.02 6.14 21.98
C ILE A 33 -63.40 4.90 21.32
N GLN A 34 -62.22 5.07 20.71
CA GLN A 34 -61.46 4.00 20.05
C GLN A 34 -62.28 3.25 18.96
N LEU A 35 -62.92 4.02 18.06
CA LEU A 35 -63.73 3.50 16.94
C LEU A 35 -63.00 2.41 16.14
N GLU A 36 -61.77 2.68 15.72
CA GLU A 36 -60.96 1.76 14.90
C GLU A 36 -60.64 0.45 15.63
N PHE A 37 -60.18 0.53 16.89
CA PHE A 37 -59.93 -0.66 17.71
C PHE A 37 -61.18 -1.54 17.85
N THR A 38 -62.34 -0.91 18.07
CA THR A 38 -63.62 -1.62 18.19
C THR A 38 -64.06 -2.20 16.84
N ALA A 39 -63.81 -1.49 15.75
CA ALA A 39 -64.10 -1.94 14.38
C ALA A 39 -63.29 -3.19 14.01
N ARG A 40 -61.99 -3.20 14.30
CA ARG A 40 -61.12 -4.36 14.07
C ARG A 40 -61.58 -5.59 14.89
N ARG A 41 -62.07 -5.36 16.10
CA ARG A 41 -62.48 -6.46 16.98
C ARG A 41 -63.82 -7.10 16.62
N LEU A 42 -64.78 -6.36 16.06
CA LEU A 42 -66.15 -6.84 15.89
C LEU A 42 -66.25 -8.10 15.04
N ILE A 43 -65.36 -8.25 14.05
CA ILE A 43 -65.42 -9.38 13.12
C ILE A 43 -65.04 -10.69 13.80
N TRP A 44 -64.05 -10.63 14.69
CA TRP A 44 -63.63 -11.76 15.50
C TRP A 44 -64.71 -12.16 16.52
N GLU A 45 -65.46 -11.20 17.07
CA GLU A 45 -66.60 -11.49 17.95
C GLU A 45 -67.75 -12.19 17.18
N LEU A 46 -67.99 -11.83 15.91
CA LEU A 46 -68.98 -12.49 15.06
C LEU A 46 -68.55 -13.93 14.70
N MET A 47 -67.29 -14.13 14.31
CA MET A 47 -66.75 -15.47 14.03
C MET A 47 -66.74 -16.35 15.27
N GLN A 48 -66.40 -15.79 16.43
CA GLN A 48 -66.48 -16.48 17.71
C GLN A 48 -67.91 -16.93 18.03
N ASN A 49 -68.91 -16.06 17.83
CA ASN A 49 -70.32 -16.44 18.02
C ASN A 49 -70.74 -17.57 17.06
N ALA A 50 -70.25 -17.55 15.81
CA ALA A 50 -70.52 -18.62 14.84
C ALA A 50 -69.90 -19.96 15.29
N LYS A 51 -68.64 -19.94 15.74
CA LYS A 51 -67.94 -21.10 16.32
C LYS A 51 -68.69 -21.66 17.53
N ASP A 52 -69.00 -20.81 18.51
CA ASP A 52 -69.66 -21.21 19.76
C ASP A 52 -71.06 -21.78 19.50
N ASN A 53 -71.85 -21.13 18.63
CA ASN A 53 -73.20 -21.61 18.28
C ASN A 53 -73.15 -22.96 17.55
N ALA A 54 -72.24 -23.13 16.60
CA ALA A 54 -72.05 -24.39 15.89
C ALA A 54 -71.61 -25.52 16.84
N SER A 55 -70.71 -25.22 17.79
CA SER A 55 -70.19 -26.21 18.77
C SER A 55 -71.27 -26.71 19.73
N LEU A 56 -72.28 -25.88 20.04
CA LEU A 56 -73.41 -26.27 20.90
C LEU A 56 -74.47 -27.08 20.16
N CYS A 57 -74.62 -26.86 18.85
CA CYS A 57 -75.76 -27.35 18.06
C CYS A 57 -75.42 -28.51 17.13
N ASN A 58 -74.15 -28.70 16.75
CA ASN A 58 -73.74 -29.69 15.76
C ASN A 58 -73.11 -30.95 16.39
N GLU A 59 -72.98 -32.01 15.59
CA GLU A 59 -72.22 -33.20 15.97
C GLU A 59 -70.70 -32.91 16.00
N GLU A 60 -69.97 -33.65 16.83
CA GLU A 60 -68.51 -33.52 16.96
C GLU A 60 -67.82 -33.68 15.58
N GLY A 61 -67.01 -32.69 15.21
CA GLY A 61 -66.21 -32.69 13.98
C GLY A 61 -66.83 -31.96 12.78
N GLU A 62 -68.06 -31.45 12.88
CA GLU A 62 -68.62 -30.59 11.82
C GLU A 62 -67.96 -29.20 11.79
N LYS A 63 -67.65 -28.72 10.60
CA LYS A 63 -67.03 -27.40 10.38
C LYS A 63 -68.00 -26.36 9.84
N VAL A 64 -67.70 -25.09 10.10
CA VAL A 64 -68.51 -23.92 9.72
C VAL A 64 -67.87 -23.18 8.55
N ASP A 65 -68.66 -22.85 7.53
CA ASP A 65 -68.32 -21.90 6.49
C ASP A 65 -68.93 -20.54 6.82
N ILE A 66 -68.10 -19.50 6.73
CA ILE A 66 -68.47 -18.12 7.05
C ILE A 66 -68.50 -17.30 5.76
N LYS A 67 -69.46 -16.39 5.62
CA LYS A 67 -69.52 -15.41 4.53
C LYS A 67 -69.72 -13.99 5.08
N ILE A 68 -68.87 -13.06 4.64
CA ILE A 68 -68.92 -11.63 4.95
C ILE A 68 -69.18 -10.87 3.65
N GLU A 69 -70.21 -10.02 3.63
CA GLU A 69 -70.57 -9.22 2.46
C GLU A 69 -70.67 -7.73 2.81
N ILE A 70 -70.13 -6.87 1.96
CA ILE A 70 -70.30 -5.40 2.06
C ILE A 70 -70.90 -4.87 0.75
N ASN A 71 -72.14 -4.38 0.87
CA ASN A 71 -72.90 -3.76 -0.21
C ASN A 71 -73.02 -2.25 0.04
N GLU A 72 -73.55 -1.46 -0.91
CA GLU A 72 -73.72 0.01 -0.80
C GLU A 72 -74.29 0.44 0.56
N ASN A 73 -75.31 -0.26 1.04
CA ASN A 73 -76.12 0.15 2.20
C ASN A 73 -76.08 -0.82 3.39
N GLN A 74 -75.35 -1.95 3.31
CA GLN A 74 -75.43 -3.02 4.32
C GLN A 74 -74.11 -3.78 4.47
N PHE A 75 -73.83 -4.22 5.71
CA PHE A 75 -72.82 -5.23 6.05
C PHE A 75 -73.56 -6.52 6.47
N ILE A 76 -73.18 -7.66 5.91
CA ILE A 76 -73.84 -8.94 6.17
C ILE A 76 -72.78 -9.93 6.66
N PHE A 77 -73.00 -10.51 7.84
CA PHE A 77 -72.23 -11.64 8.33
C PHE A 77 -73.12 -12.87 8.36
N SER A 78 -72.71 -13.97 7.75
CA SER A 78 -73.48 -15.20 7.72
C SER A 78 -72.62 -16.45 7.90
N HIS A 79 -73.24 -17.53 8.38
CA HIS A 79 -72.60 -18.83 8.51
C HIS A 79 -73.59 -19.98 8.27
N ASN A 80 -73.08 -21.12 7.79
CA ASN A 80 -73.89 -22.23 7.26
C ASN A 80 -74.30 -23.30 8.30
N LYS A 81 -74.17 -23.00 9.59
CA LYS A 81 -74.36 -23.96 10.69
C LYS A 81 -75.01 -23.33 11.91
N GLY A 82 -75.53 -24.15 12.82
CA GLY A 82 -76.17 -23.70 14.05
C GLY A 82 -77.60 -23.21 13.84
N TYR A 83 -78.38 -23.28 14.92
CA TYR A 83 -79.79 -22.86 14.97
C TYR A 83 -80.07 -22.13 16.28
N PHE A 84 -81.22 -21.46 16.37
CA PHE A 84 -81.64 -20.78 17.58
C PHE A 84 -82.64 -21.60 18.38
N THR A 85 -82.45 -21.63 19.68
CA THR A 85 -83.43 -22.10 20.65
C THR A 85 -84.13 -20.90 21.30
N ASN A 86 -85.13 -21.17 22.14
CA ASN A 86 -85.82 -20.10 22.88
C ASN A 86 -84.84 -19.32 23.78
N GLU A 87 -83.87 -20.02 24.39
CA GLU A 87 -82.81 -19.42 25.19
C GLU A 87 -81.88 -18.55 24.36
N HIS A 88 -81.48 -18.98 23.15
CA HIS A 88 -80.63 -18.18 22.26
C HIS A 88 -81.32 -16.86 21.88
N ILE A 89 -82.59 -16.89 21.49
CA ILE A 89 -83.35 -15.68 21.12
C ILE A 89 -83.50 -14.75 22.33
N ARG A 90 -83.88 -15.29 23.49
CA ARG A 90 -83.99 -14.49 24.73
C ARG A 90 -82.65 -13.89 25.14
N GLY A 91 -81.56 -14.65 25.04
CA GLY A 91 -80.22 -14.21 25.37
C GLY A 91 -79.72 -13.12 24.43
N LEU A 92 -80.02 -13.21 23.13
CA LEU A 92 -79.70 -12.17 22.14
C LEU A 92 -80.49 -10.87 22.39
N ILE A 93 -81.81 -10.98 22.64
CA ILE A 93 -82.69 -9.81 22.85
C ILE A 93 -82.45 -9.16 24.21
N ARG A 94 -82.21 -9.92 25.28
CA ARG A 94 -82.03 -9.38 26.63
C ARG A 94 -80.60 -9.35 27.13
N LYS A 95 -79.61 -9.80 26.34
CA LYS A 95 -78.19 -9.68 26.69
C LYS A 95 -77.87 -10.34 28.06
N TYR A 96 -78.47 -11.51 28.33
CA TYR A 96 -78.08 -12.38 29.43
C TYR A 96 -77.66 -13.74 28.86
N SER A 97 -76.61 -14.33 29.43
CA SER A 97 -76.17 -15.65 29.03
C SER A 97 -76.97 -16.71 29.81
N SER A 98 -77.43 -17.77 29.15
CA SER A 98 -77.90 -18.98 29.85
C SER A 98 -76.74 -19.67 30.62
N SER A 99 -75.49 -19.26 30.37
CA SER A 99 -74.27 -19.70 31.03
C SER A 99 -73.64 -18.66 31.97
N ASP A 100 -74.40 -17.71 32.53
CA ASP A 100 -73.97 -16.90 33.71
C ASP A 100 -73.85 -17.78 34.99
N LYS A 101 -73.33 -19.00 34.86
CA LYS A 101 -72.59 -19.63 35.96
C LYS A 101 -71.26 -18.90 35.98
N GLU A 102 -71.02 -18.15 37.05
CA GLU A 102 -69.70 -17.62 37.40
C GLU A 102 -68.64 -18.67 37.00
N ARG A 103 -67.59 -18.26 36.26
CA ARG A 103 -66.43 -19.14 36.05
C ARG A 103 -66.05 -19.63 37.44
N ASP A 104 -66.12 -20.94 37.64
CA ASP A 104 -65.70 -21.56 38.90
C ASP A 104 -64.30 -21.02 39.22
N PRO A 105 -64.08 -20.39 40.39
CA PRO A 105 -62.75 -19.94 40.79
C PRO A 105 -61.69 -21.04 40.66
N ASP A 106 -62.11 -22.31 40.77
CA ASP A 106 -61.25 -23.50 40.59
C ASP A 106 -61.01 -23.89 39.11
N ALA A 107 -61.46 -23.09 38.13
CA ALA A 107 -61.33 -23.34 36.69
C ALA A 107 -60.36 -22.39 35.94
N VAL A 108 -59.67 -21.49 36.65
CA VAL A 108 -58.62 -20.64 36.07
C VAL A 108 -57.50 -21.53 35.47
N GLY A 109 -57.13 -21.30 34.21
CA GLY A 109 -56.14 -22.12 33.50
C GLY A 109 -56.64 -23.45 32.93
N LYS A 110 -57.95 -23.68 32.82
CA LYS A 110 -58.55 -24.86 32.15
C LYS A 110 -59.19 -24.49 30.82
N GLN A 111 -59.23 -25.45 29.90
CA GLN A 111 -59.92 -25.31 28.60
C GLN A 111 -61.44 -25.17 28.79
N TYR A 112 -62.03 -24.12 28.23
CA TYR A 112 -63.48 -23.87 28.28
C TYR A 112 -64.18 -24.41 27.03
N LYS A 113 -65.42 -24.91 27.19
CA LYS A 113 -66.26 -25.37 26.05
C LYS A 113 -66.71 -24.25 25.12
N THR A 114 -66.74 -23.01 25.60
CA THR A 114 -67.07 -21.81 24.82
C THR A 114 -66.08 -20.73 25.17
N THR A 115 -65.47 -20.08 24.17
CA THR A 115 -64.42 -19.08 24.38
C THR A 115 -65.00 -17.75 24.90
N GLY A 116 -66.33 -17.55 24.79
CA GLY A 116 -67.02 -16.30 25.10
C GLY A 116 -67.90 -16.29 26.36
N ARG A 117 -68.10 -15.10 26.95
CA ARG A 117 -69.29 -14.79 27.76
C ARG A 117 -70.38 -14.36 26.77
N PHE A 118 -71.36 -15.22 26.50
CA PHE A 118 -72.46 -14.92 25.59
C PHE A 118 -73.09 -13.55 25.93
N GLY A 119 -73.17 -12.65 24.95
CA GLY A 119 -73.91 -11.38 25.04
C GLY A 119 -73.11 -10.09 25.26
N THR A 120 -71.80 -10.12 25.61
CA THR A 120 -71.00 -8.87 25.68
C THR A 120 -70.31 -8.53 24.37
N GLY A 121 -69.80 -9.53 23.65
CA GLY A 121 -69.15 -9.39 22.35
C GLY A 121 -70.07 -8.85 21.25
N PHE A 122 -71.29 -9.39 21.15
CA PHE A 122 -72.28 -8.97 20.14
C PHE A 122 -72.66 -7.48 20.24
N MET A 123 -72.56 -6.86 21.43
CA MET A 123 -72.82 -5.42 21.59
C MET A 123 -71.81 -4.56 20.83
N THR A 124 -70.58 -5.03 20.64
CA THR A 124 -69.56 -4.30 19.86
C THR A 124 -69.97 -4.13 18.39
N THR A 125 -70.73 -5.09 17.84
CA THR A 125 -71.21 -5.04 16.45
C THR A 125 -72.21 -3.91 16.20
N HIS A 126 -72.85 -3.40 17.26
CA HIS A 126 -73.74 -2.23 17.15
C HIS A 126 -72.98 -0.94 16.84
N LEU A 127 -71.64 -0.99 16.82
CA LEU A 127 -70.79 0.06 16.23
C LEU A 127 -71.17 0.34 14.78
N LEU A 128 -71.49 -0.71 13.99
CA LEU A 128 -71.88 -0.60 12.58
C LEU A 128 -73.33 -0.13 12.43
N SER A 129 -74.23 -0.66 13.26
CA SER A 129 -75.64 -0.26 13.24
C SER A 129 -76.34 -0.54 14.58
N GLU A 130 -77.13 0.42 15.07
CA GLU A 130 -77.96 0.22 16.27
C GLU A 130 -79.19 -0.66 16.02
N LYS A 131 -79.47 -0.97 14.75
CA LYS A 131 -80.53 -1.89 14.32
C LYS A 131 -79.90 -3.04 13.54
N VAL A 132 -80.12 -4.27 13.98
CA VAL A 132 -79.55 -5.46 13.34
C VAL A 132 -80.69 -6.39 12.97
N LEU A 133 -80.77 -6.83 11.71
CA LEU A 133 -81.72 -7.84 11.27
C LEU A 133 -81.08 -9.21 11.45
N VAL A 134 -81.73 -10.06 12.24
CA VAL A 134 -81.29 -11.43 12.52
C VAL A 134 -82.15 -12.38 11.70
N LYS A 135 -81.52 -13.25 10.92
CA LYS A 135 -82.19 -14.32 10.16
C LYS A 135 -81.57 -15.66 10.52
N SER A 136 -82.37 -16.66 10.87
CA SER A 136 -81.89 -18.02 11.15
C SER A 136 -83.07 -19.00 11.20
N PHE A 137 -82.80 -20.23 11.64
CA PHE A 137 -83.80 -21.26 11.91
C PHE A 137 -83.99 -21.43 13.42
N TYR A 138 -85.25 -21.51 13.85
CA TYR A 138 -85.66 -21.77 15.21
C TYR A 138 -85.99 -23.25 15.37
N LYS A 139 -85.37 -23.91 16.34
CA LYS A 139 -85.68 -25.30 16.70
C LYS A 139 -86.79 -25.34 17.74
N ASN A 140 -87.91 -25.95 17.38
CA ASN A 140 -89.06 -26.11 18.27
C ASN A 140 -88.93 -27.36 19.16
N GLU A 141 -89.84 -27.51 20.13
CA GLU A 141 -89.83 -28.63 21.09
C GLU A 141 -90.07 -30.01 20.43
N GLU A 142 -90.59 -30.03 19.20
CA GLU A 142 -90.81 -31.23 18.40
C GLU A 142 -89.61 -31.55 17.48
N GLU A 143 -88.46 -30.92 17.71
CA GLU A 143 -87.22 -31.08 16.93
C GLU A 143 -87.32 -30.65 15.45
N ASN A 144 -88.40 -29.96 15.07
CA ASN A 144 -88.55 -29.38 13.73
C ASN A 144 -88.02 -27.94 13.69
N PHE A 145 -87.81 -27.43 12.47
CA PHE A 145 -87.25 -26.09 12.25
C PHE A 145 -88.28 -25.14 11.62
N ASN A 146 -88.28 -23.90 12.09
CA ASN A 146 -89.04 -22.80 11.50
C ASN A 146 -88.07 -21.67 11.14
N GLU A 147 -88.11 -21.17 9.91
CA GLU A 147 -87.37 -19.96 9.57
C GLU A 147 -87.88 -18.78 10.42
N PHE A 148 -86.98 -17.89 10.84
CA PHE A 148 -87.39 -16.65 11.46
C PHE A 148 -86.49 -15.49 11.05
N SER A 149 -87.07 -14.29 11.11
CA SER A 149 -86.38 -13.04 10.85
C SER A 149 -86.97 -11.95 11.72
N PHE A 150 -86.16 -11.29 12.55
CA PHE A 150 -86.62 -10.17 13.38
C PHE A 150 -85.58 -9.06 13.49
N TRP A 151 -86.05 -7.84 13.77
CA TRP A 151 -85.18 -6.69 14.00
C TRP A 151 -84.81 -6.57 15.46
N LEU A 152 -83.51 -6.62 15.76
CA LEU A 152 -82.98 -6.21 17.06
C LEU A 152 -82.79 -4.69 17.05
N ASN A 153 -83.73 -3.96 17.66
CA ASN A 153 -83.73 -2.50 17.65
C ASN A 153 -83.18 -1.91 18.97
N ARG A 154 -82.02 -1.24 18.88
CA ARG A 154 -81.38 -0.53 20.01
C ARG A 154 -81.23 0.98 19.79
N SER A 155 -81.96 1.58 18.84
CA SER A 155 -81.78 3.00 18.50
C SER A 155 -82.26 3.99 19.57
N GLY A 156 -83.02 3.51 20.57
CA GLY A 156 -83.55 4.33 21.66
C GLY A 156 -82.46 5.10 22.42
N ARG A 157 -82.74 6.36 22.76
CA ARG A 157 -81.85 7.24 23.52
C ARG A 157 -82.19 7.24 25.02
N GLY A 158 -83.43 6.90 25.37
CA GLY A 158 -83.89 6.74 26.76
C GLY A 158 -84.22 5.30 27.15
N GLU A 159 -84.30 5.03 28.46
CA GLU A 159 -84.67 3.72 29.02
C GLU A 159 -86.01 3.20 28.46
N LYS A 160 -87.02 4.07 28.34
CA LYS A 160 -88.34 3.70 27.79
C LYS A 160 -88.27 3.22 26.34
N GLU A 161 -87.56 3.95 25.50
CA GLU A 161 -87.43 3.64 24.07
C GLU A 161 -86.66 2.32 23.85
N ILE A 162 -85.67 2.01 24.69
CA ILE A 162 -84.96 0.72 24.65
C ILE A 162 -85.88 -0.42 25.10
N ILE A 163 -86.72 -0.22 26.13
CA ILE A 163 -87.73 -1.21 26.55
C ILE A 163 -88.74 -1.48 25.43
N GLU A 164 -89.21 -0.44 24.75
CA GLU A 164 -90.07 -0.56 23.57
C GLU A 164 -89.37 -1.36 22.46
N GLY A 165 -88.10 -1.08 22.17
CA GLY A 165 -87.31 -1.84 21.21
C GLY A 165 -87.14 -3.32 21.59
N ILE A 166 -86.91 -3.62 22.88
CA ILE A 166 -86.84 -5.00 23.40
C ILE A 166 -88.17 -5.74 23.20
N ASN A 167 -89.28 -5.10 23.58
CA ASN A 167 -90.61 -5.71 23.45
C ASN A 167 -90.96 -5.97 21.98
N GLN A 168 -90.73 -4.98 21.10
CA GLN A 168 -90.95 -5.14 19.67
C GLN A 168 -90.11 -6.29 19.09
N SER A 169 -88.83 -6.41 19.49
CA SER A 169 -87.97 -7.50 19.01
C SER A 169 -88.50 -8.89 19.41
N PHE A 170 -89.12 -9.01 20.59
CA PHE A 170 -89.77 -10.26 21.02
C PHE A 170 -91.03 -10.55 20.23
N ASP A 171 -91.88 -9.54 20.05
CA ASP A 171 -93.14 -9.68 19.34
C ASP A 171 -92.88 -10.03 17.86
N ASP A 172 -91.90 -9.36 17.21
CA ASP A 172 -91.45 -9.64 15.84
C ASP A 172 -90.91 -11.07 15.70
N ALA A 173 -90.11 -11.54 16.66
CA ALA A 173 -89.57 -12.90 16.65
C ALA A 173 -90.68 -13.96 16.79
N GLU A 174 -91.62 -13.73 17.71
CA GLU A 174 -92.73 -14.65 17.95
C GLU A 174 -93.71 -14.70 16.76
N GLU A 175 -94.02 -13.54 16.16
CA GLU A 175 -94.84 -13.46 14.95
C GLU A 175 -94.15 -14.13 13.76
N SER A 176 -92.86 -13.86 13.56
CA SER A 176 -92.08 -14.48 12.48
C SER A 176 -92.01 -16.00 12.59
N ILE A 177 -91.79 -16.55 13.79
CA ILE A 177 -91.77 -18.02 13.99
C ILE A 177 -93.15 -18.63 13.73
N LYS A 178 -94.23 -17.99 14.21
CA LYS A 178 -95.61 -18.49 14.04
C LYS A 178 -96.10 -18.48 12.59
N MET A 179 -95.66 -17.49 11.80
CA MET A 179 -96.05 -17.37 10.39
C MET A 179 -95.25 -18.30 9.47
N SER A 180 -94.15 -18.87 9.94
CA SER A 180 -93.23 -19.65 9.11
C SER A 180 -93.62 -21.12 9.06
N GLU A 181 -93.56 -21.72 7.87
CA GLU A 181 -93.80 -23.15 7.68
C GLU A 181 -92.73 -23.97 8.41
N THR A 182 -93.13 -25.13 8.92
CA THR A 182 -92.21 -26.08 9.54
C THR A 182 -91.49 -26.86 8.45
N VAL A 183 -90.15 -26.91 8.53
CA VAL A 183 -89.28 -27.53 7.52
C VAL A 183 -88.39 -28.58 8.18
N GLU A 184 -88.21 -29.72 7.50
CA GLU A 184 -87.10 -30.64 7.78
C GLU A 184 -85.88 -30.17 6.99
N LEU A 185 -84.89 -29.62 7.70
CA LEU A 185 -83.66 -29.13 7.08
C LEU A 185 -82.60 -30.23 7.05
N THR A 186 -81.83 -30.31 5.97
CA THR A 186 -80.57 -31.03 6.00
C THR A 186 -79.49 -30.14 6.62
N LYS A 187 -78.44 -30.75 7.19
CA LYS A 187 -77.42 -30.02 7.96
C LYS A 187 -76.64 -28.96 7.18
N ASN A 188 -76.72 -28.94 5.85
CA ASN A 188 -76.06 -27.94 4.99
C ASN A 188 -76.98 -26.78 4.59
N ASP A 189 -78.26 -26.82 4.99
CA ASP A 189 -79.27 -25.80 4.65
C ASP A 189 -79.38 -24.70 5.73
N PHE A 190 -78.71 -24.86 6.87
CA PHE A 190 -78.73 -23.85 7.92
C PHE A 190 -78.01 -22.59 7.45
N GLN A 191 -78.66 -21.43 7.54
CA GLN A 191 -78.03 -20.14 7.26
C GLN A 191 -78.43 -19.15 8.34
N THR A 192 -77.50 -18.86 9.25
CA THR A 192 -77.65 -17.77 10.22
C THR A 192 -77.00 -16.53 9.65
N SER A 193 -77.72 -15.41 9.61
CA SER A 193 -77.23 -14.14 9.07
C SER A 193 -77.57 -12.97 10.00
N PHE A 194 -76.61 -12.06 10.16
CA PHE A 194 -76.73 -10.78 10.83
C PHE A 194 -76.52 -9.67 9.80
N VAL A 195 -77.57 -8.89 9.53
CA VAL A 195 -77.57 -7.83 8.53
C VAL A 195 -77.59 -6.47 9.23
N TYR A 196 -76.57 -5.67 8.97
CA TYR A 196 -76.34 -4.36 9.57
C TYR A 196 -76.54 -3.27 8.50
N PRO A 197 -77.63 -2.49 8.56
CA PRO A 197 -77.78 -1.31 7.70
C PRO A 197 -76.69 -0.28 7.99
N LEU A 198 -75.97 0.13 6.96
CA LEU A 198 -74.86 1.07 7.04
C LEU A 198 -75.29 2.48 6.61
N THR A 199 -74.79 3.48 7.32
CA THR A 199 -74.70 4.86 6.81
C THR A 199 -73.36 5.05 6.10
N PRO A 200 -73.19 6.12 5.28
CA PRO A 200 -71.91 6.40 4.63
C PRO A 200 -70.71 6.42 5.60
N GLU A 201 -70.87 6.97 6.81
CA GLU A 201 -69.84 7.02 7.85
C GLU A 201 -69.51 5.62 8.41
N LYS A 202 -70.51 4.76 8.59
CA LYS A 202 -70.30 3.40 9.14
C LYS A 202 -69.74 2.42 8.12
N ARG A 203 -69.82 2.74 6.83
CA ARG A 203 -69.20 1.95 5.75
C ARG A 203 -67.68 1.87 5.90
N GLU A 204 -67.03 2.97 6.30
CA GLU A 204 -65.58 2.98 6.53
C GLU A 204 -65.19 2.03 7.67
N LEU A 205 -65.95 2.02 8.77
CA LEU A 205 -65.74 1.07 9.88
C LEU A 205 -65.98 -0.39 9.47
N ALA A 206 -66.96 -0.64 8.60
CA ALA A 206 -67.20 -1.97 8.04
C ALA A 206 -66.01 -2.42 7.17
N GLN A 207 -65.43 -1.51 6.38
CA GLN A 207 -64.23 -1.77 5.60
C GLN A 207 -63.03 -2.11 6.50
N ILE A 208 -62.82 -1.38 7.60
CA ILE A 208 -61.77 -1.70 8.58
C ILE A 208 -61.94 -3.12 9.14
N ALA A 209 -63.16 -3.53 9.49
CA ALA A 209 -63.44 -4.88 9.98
C ALA A 209 -63.21 -5.96 8.89
N PHE A 210 -63.51 -5.63 7.63
CA PHE A 210 -63.27 -6.50 6.48
C PHE A 210 -61.77 -6.69 6.24
N ASP A 211 -61.00 -5.60 6.17
CA ASP A 211 -59.55 -5.63 5.97
C ASP A 211 -58.84 -6.37 7.12
N GLU A 212 -59.34 -6.23 8.35
CA GLU A 212 -58.84 -6.98 9.51
C GLU A 212 -59.04 -8.49 9.34
N ALA A 213 -60.22 -8.92 8.88
CA ALA A 213 -60.47 -10.33 8.59
C ALA A 213 -59.55 -10.87 7.49
N GLU A 214 -59.35 -10.12 6.40
CA GLU A 214 -58.45 -10.53 5.31
C GLU A 214 -57.01 -10.72 5.80
N LYS A 215 -56.51 -9.83 6.66
CA LYS A 215 -55.15 -9.92 7.23
C LYS A 215 -55.00 -11.11 8.19
N GLY A 216 -56.01 -11.34 9.03
CA GLY A 216 -55.97 -12.35 10.09
C GLY A 216 -56.43 -13.75 9.69
N ILE A 217 -57.12 -13.92 8.54
CA ILE A 217 -57.88 -15.15 8.24
C ILE A 217 -57.01 -16.41 8.22
N ALA A 218 -55.81 -16.35 7.66
CA ALA A 218 -54.95 -17.51 7.58
C ALA A 218 -54.61 -18.08 8.96
N TYR A 219 -54.29 -17.20 9.91
CA TYR A 219 -54.00 -17.56 11.29
C TYR A 219 -55.25 -18.05 12.02
N THR A 220 -56.40 -17.41 11.80
CA THR A 220 -57.67 -17.84 12.38
C THR A 220 -58.08 -19.23 11.92
N LEU A 221 -57.95 -19.55 10.61
CA LEU A 221 -58.24 -20.89 10.08
C LEU A 221 -57.27 -21.96 10.61
N ILE A 222 -56.03 -21.59 10.91
CA ILE A 222 -55.05 -22.49 11.56
C ILE A 222 -55.43 -22.72 13.03
N ASN A 223 -55.79 -21.65 13.75
CA ASN A 223 -56.10 -21.71 15.18
C ASN A 223 -57.46 -22.35 15.48
N VAL A 224 -58.42 -22.22 14.56
CA VAL A 224 -59.81 -22.63 14.74
C VAL A 224 -60.17 -23.67 13.67
N PRO A 225 -59.78 -24.94 13.85
CA PRO A 225 -60.01 -26.00 12.86
C PRO A 225 -61.51 -26.28 12.61
N GLU A 226 -62.39 -25.80 13.50
CA GLU A 226 -63.84 -25.83 13.36
C GLU A 226 -64.36 -24.87 12.26
N ILE A 227 -63.57 -23.88 11.84
CA ILE A 227 -63.92 -23.04 10.69
C ILE A 227 -63.29 -23.65 9.44
N ASN A 228 -64.12 -24.01 8.47
CA ASN A 228 -63.68 -24.63 7.21
C ASN A 228 -63.19 -23.60 6.20
N SER A 229 -63.94 -22.50 6.05
CA SER A 229 -63.63 -21.45 5.09
C SER A 229 -64.24 -20.11 5.47
N LEU A 230 -63.63 -19.05 4.94
CA LEU A 230 -64.21 -17.71 4.94
C LEU A 230 -64.39 -17.25 3.50
N THR A 231 -65.56 -16.74 3.20
CA THR A 231 -65.90 -16.10 1.94
C THR A 231 -66.09 -14.61 2.17
N MET A 232 -65.42 -13.78 1.39
CA MET A 232 -65.47 -12.32 1.48
C MET A 232 -65.97 -11.78 0.16
N ASP A 233 -67.09 -11.05 0.20
CA ASP A 233 -67.80 -10.53 -0.97
C ASP A 233 -67.87 -9.00 -0.90
N LEU A 234 -67.15 -8.33 -1.81
CA LEU A 234 -67.19 -6.88 -1.93
C LEU A 234 -67.84 -6.53 -3.28
N GLU A 235 -68.92 -5.74 -3.26
CA GLU A 235 -69.79 -5.47 -4.43
C GLU A 235 -69.06 -5.07 -5.73
N LEU A 236 -67.86 -4.47 -5.63
CA LEU A 236 -67.03 -4.05 -6.78
C LEU A 236 -65.85 -4.97 -7.12
N ILE A 237 -65.47 -5.88 -6.22
CA ILE A 237 -64.31 -6.78 -6.37
C ILE A 237 -64.79 -8.22 -6.68
N GLY A 238 -65.95 -8.60 -6.17
CA GLY A 238 -66.51 -9.94 -6.25
C GLY A 238 -66.14 -10.81 -5.05
N GLU A 239 -66.50 -12.09 -5.15
CA GLU A 239 -66.36 -13.08 -4.10
C GLU A 239 -64.94 -13.68 -4.06
N THR A 240 -64.34 -13.72 -2.87
CA THR A 240 -63.06 -14.37 -2.61
C THR A 240 -63.20 -15.38 -1.48
N VAL A 241 -62.79 -16.63 -1.72
CA VAL A 241 -62.89 -17.74 -0.77
C VAL A 241 -61.50 -18.10 -0.25
N PHE A 242 -61.36 -18.11 1.08
CA PHE A 242 -60.15 -18.47 1.80
C PHE A 242 -60.32 -19.83 2.50
N LYS A 243 -59.34 -20.73 2.31
CA LYS A 243 -59.24 -22.01 3.02
C LYS A 243 -57.80 -22.27 3.44
N ILE A 244 -57.60 -23.01 4.52
CA ILE A 244 -56.27 -23.48 4.92
C ILE A 244 -56.14 -24.98 4.68
N VAL A 245 -55.01 -25.42 4.14
CA VAL A 245 -54.71 -26.85 3.94
C VAL A 245 -53.38 -27.22 4.55
N CYS A 246 -53.35 -28.35 5.28
CA CYS A 246 -52.10 -28.94 5.73
C CYS A 246 -51.39 -29.56 4.52
N THR A 247 -50.13 -29.17 4.30
CA THR A 247 -49.31 -29.62 3.17
C THR A 247 -48.26 -30.63 3.60
N ASN A 248 -47.72 -30.49 4.81
CA ASN A 248 -46.66 -31.34 5.33
C ASN A 248 -46.64 -31.29 6.87
N THR A 249 -46.27 -32.39 7.52
CA THR A 249 -46.00 -32.45 8.97
C THR A 249 -44.73 -33.24 9.19
N VAL A 250 -43.76 -32.64 9.89
CA VAL A 250 -42.47 -33.26 10.22
C VAL A 250 -42.36 -33.33 11.74
N SER A 251 -41.95 -34.49 12.27
CA SER A 251 -41.63 -34.60 13.69
C SER A 251 -40.17 -34.20 13.93
N TYR A 252 -39.94 -33.28 14.85
CA TYR A 252 -38.62 -32.77 15.22
C TYR A 252 -38.52 -32.59 16.73
N GLN A 253 -37.55 -33.26 17.36
CA GLN A 253 -37.34 -33.25 18.83
C GLN A 253 -38.64 -33.49 19.63
N ASN A 254 -39.44 -34.50 19.24
CA ASN A 254 -40.75 -34.84 19.82
C ASN A 254 -41.85 -33.79 19.68
N HIS A 255 -41.65 -32.78 18.84
CA HIS A 255 -42.67 -31.78 18.48
C HIS A 255 -43.06 -31.94 17.01
N ASN A 256 -44.28 -31.51 16.67
CA ASN A 256 -44.71 -31.47 15.28
C ASN A 256 -44.41 -30.09 14.70
N VAL A 257 -43.81 -30.09 13.51
CA VAL A 257 -43.62 -28.90 12.67
C VAL A 257 -44.53 -29.08 11.46
N THR A 258 -45.66 -28.41 11.47
CA THR A 258 -46.70 -28.54 10.44
C THR A 258 -46.69 -27.33 9.51
N THR A 259 -46.73 -27.58 8.20
CA THR A 259 -46.78 -26.54 7.16
C THR A 259 -48.17 -26.46 6.57
N TYR A 260 -48.76 -25.28 6.61
CA TYR A 260 -50.06 -24.97 6.02
C TYR A 260 -49.92 -24.05 4.81
N ASN A 261 -50.75 -24.24 3.79
CA ASN A 261 -50.89 -23.31 2.66
C ASN A 261 -52.26 -22.63 2.71
N LEU A 262 -52.30 -21.32 2.42
CA LEU A 262 -53.54 -20.58 2.23
C LEU A 262 -54.02 -20.77 0.77
N LEU A 263 -55.19 -21.38 0.61
CA LEU A 263 -55.91 -21.43 -0.65
C LEU A 263 -56.74 -20.17 -0.83
N ILE A 264 -56.59 -19.51 -1.99
CA ILE A 264 -57.44 -18.40 -2.42
C ILE A 264 -58.18 -18.84 -3.67
N ASN A 265 -59.52 -18.85 -3.62
CA ASN A 265 -60.39 -19.34 -4.69
C ASN A 265 -60.03 -20.76 -5.17
N GLY A 266 -59.59 -21.62 -4.24
CA GLY A 266 -59.18 -23.01 -4.50
C GLY A 266 -57.78 -23.18 -5.08
N ILE A 267 -57.01 -22.10 -5.26
CA ILE A 267 -55.64 -22.12 -5.78
C ILE A 267 -54.65 -21.92 -4.62
N ASN A 268 -53.58 -22.70 -4.59
CA ASN A 268 -52.47 -22.50 -3.65
C ASN A 268 -51.90 -21.10 -3.78
N SER A 269 -51.93 -20.31 -2.71
CA SER A 269 -51.21 -19.03 -2.67
C SER A 269 -49.73 -19.25 -2.38
N ASP A 270 -48.95 -18.19 -2.52
CA ASP A 270 -47.55 -18.18 -2.09
C ASP A 270 -47.37 -17.99 -0.58
N LYS A 271 -48.46 -17.77 0.16
CA LYS A 271 -48.46 -17.66 1.62
C LYS A 271 -48.61 -19.04 2.26
N ASN A 272 -47.57 -19.43 2.98
CA ASN A 272 -47.51 -20.65 3.75
C ASN A 272 -47.24 -20.29 5.23
N PHE A 273 -47.52 -21.21 6.15
CA PHE A 273 -47.40 -20.98 7.58
C PHE A 273 -46.80 -22.23 8.22
N ILE A 274 -45.73 -22.06 8.98
CA ILE A 274 -45.20 -23.11 9.83
C ILE A 274 -45.77 -22.95 11.22
N VAL A 275 -46.32 -24.05 11.72
CA VAL A 275 -46.86 -24.19 13.07
C VAL A 275 -45.98 -25.16 13.83
N VAL A 276 -45.52 -24.73 15.00
CA VAL A 276 -44.85 -25.59 15.98
C VAL A 276 -45.74 -25.64 17.21
N ASP A 277 -46.27 -26.82 17.51
CA ASP A 277 -47.25 -27.04 18.59
C ASP A 277 -46.68 -27.88 19.74
N GLN A 278 -47.19 -27.60 20.94
CA GLN A 278 -46.99 -28.35 22.17
C GLN A 278 -48.23 -28.21 23.07
N ASP A 279 -49.00 -29.29 23.20
CA ASP A 279 -50.27 -29.32 23.94
C ASP A 279 -51.26 -28.24 23.44
N GLU A 280 -51.73 -27.33 24.30
CA GLU A 280 -52.64 -26.23 23.96
C GLU A 280 -51.92 -24.92 23.53
N LEU A 281 -50.63 -24.99 23.21
CA LEU A 281 -49.82 -23.86 22.77
C LEU A 281 -49.25 -24.13 21.38
N GLN A 282 -49.31 -23.12 20.51
CA GLN A 282 -48.61 -23.16 19.24
C GLN A 282 -48.01 -21.80 18.88
N ILE A 283 -46.91 -21.83 18.13
CA ILE A 283 -46.35 -20.66 17.47
C ILE A 283 -46.52 -20.77 15.96
N ILE A 284 -46.74 -19.63 15.29
CA ILE A 284 -46.99 -19.57 13.85
C ILE A 284 -46.01 -18.60 13.19
N ILE A 285 -45.30 -19.06 12.17
CA ILE A 285 -44.33 -18.28 11.39
C ILE A 285 -44.78 -18.25 9.93
N PRO A 286 -45.01 -17.06 9.34
CA PRO A 286 -45.34 -16.94 7.93
C PRO A 286 -44.10 -17.18 7.05
N ILE A 287 -44.27 -18.00 6.02
CA ILE A 287 -43.24 -18.36 5.05
C ILE A 287 -43.80 -18.35 3.63
N SER A 288 -42.91 -18.33 2.64
CA SER A 288 -43.27 -18.56 1.23
C SER A 288 -42.46 -19.72 0.69
N ILE A 289 -43.13 -20.64 0.01
CA ILE A 289 -42.50 -21.79 -0.66
C ILE A 289 -42.70 -21.60 -2.16
N LYS A 290 -41.61 -21.36 -2.89
CA LYS A 290 -41.61 -21.25 -4.36
C LYS A 290 -40.46 -22.08 -4.91
N GLU A 291 -40.75 -22.98 -5.86
CA GLU A 291 -39.74 -23.80 -6.56
C GLU A 291 -38.83 -24.60 -5.61
N GLY A 292 -39.36 -25.09 -4.48
CA GLY A 292 -38.59 -25.82 -3.45
C GLY A 292 -37.88 -24.93 -2.43
N MET A 293 -37.71 -23.64 -2.72
CA MET A 293 -37.05 -22.69 -1.82
C MET A 293 -38.02 -22.12 -0.77
N THR A 294 -37.63 -22.17 0.50
CA THR A 294 -38.43 -21.61 1.61
C THR A 294 -37.89 -20.24 2.02
N LYS A 295 -38.73 -19.22 2.02
CA LYS A 295 -38.41 -17.86 2.48
C LYS A 295 -39.19 -17.52 3.73
N VAL A 296 -38.52 -16.97 4.75
CA VAL A 296 -39.23 -16.40 5.91
C VAL A 296 -39.84 -15.05 5.53
N LEU A 297 -41.14 -14.89 5.74
CA LEU A 297 -41.82 -13.62 5.48
C LEU A 297 -41.75 -12.72 6.71
N GLU A 298 -41.71 -11.41 6.50
CA GLU A 298 -41.92 -10.46 7.58
C GLU A 298 -43.36 -10.57 8.08
N LEU A 299 -43.52 -10.72 9.39
CA LEU A 299 -44.84 -10.70 10.02
C LEU A 299 -45.33 -9.25 10.09
N ASP A 300 -46.42 -8.94 9.39
CA ASP A 300 -47.02 -7.60 9.29
C ASP A 300 -47.15 -6.95 10.68
N TYR A 301 -46.82 -5.67 10.79
CA TYR A 301 -46.86 -4.92 12.05
C TYR A 301 -48.29 -4.70 12.56
N GLU A 302 -49.31 -4.90 11.72
CA GLU A 302 -50.72 -4.74 12.10
C GLU A 302 -51.36 -6.02 12.66
N ILE A 303 -50.71 -7.17 12.49
CA ILE A 303 -51.22 -8.45 12.98
C ILE A 303 -50.95 -8.60 14.49
N PRO A 304 -51.96 -8.92 15.31
CA PRO A 304 -51.73 -9.23 16.72
C PRO A 304 -50.73 -10.38 16.93
N ARG A 305 -49.82 -10.26 17.90
CA ARG A 305 -48.85 -11.33 18.20
C ARG A 305 -49.39 -12.41 19.12
N ILE A 306 -50.50 -12.14 19.81
CA ILE A 306 -51.16 -13.10 20.71
C ILE A 306 -52.56 -13.39 20.20
N HIS A 307 -52.89 -14.66 20.11
CA HIS A 307 -54.18 -15.18 19.69
C HIS A 307 -54.76 -16.05 20.80
N LEU A 308 -56.07 -15.89 21.04
CA LEU A 308 -56.88 -16.74 21.91
C LEU A 308 -57.98 -17.33 21.03
N ASP A 309 -57.61 -18.35 20.24
CA ASP A 309 -58.31 -18.79 19.03
C ASP A 309 -58.26 -17.72 17.92
N PHE A 310 -58.78 -16.52 18.22
CA PHE A 310 -58.82 -15.36 17.34
C PHE A 310 -57.76 -14.32 17.73
N PRO A 311 -57.37 -13.40 16.82
CA PRO A 311 -56.40 -12.36 17.10
C PRO A 311 -56.81 -11.44 18.27
N LEU A 312 -55.92 -11.27 19.26
CA LEU A 312 -56.13 -10.35 20.38
C LEU A 312 -55.63 -8.94 20.04
N ILE A 313 -56.52 -8.14 19.42
CA ILE A 313 -56.24 -6.75 19.02
C ILE A 313 -55.62 -5.95 20.18
N GLY A 314 -54.54 -5.22 19.94
CA GLY A 314 -53.76 -4.51 20.96
C GLY A 314 -52.43 -5.17 21.33
N THR A 315 -52.13 -6.35 20.78
CA THR A 315 -50.88 -7.10 21.01
C THR A 315 -49.89 -7.05 19.83
N GLU A 316 -50.11 -6.17 18.87
CA GLU A 316 -49.29 -5.98 17.66
C GLU A 316 -47.85 -5.50 17.99
N ASP A 317 -47.75 -4.57 18.95
CA ASP A 317 -46.51 -3.89 19.33
C ASP A 317 -45.56 -4.77 20.17
N LEU A 318 -45.89 -6.05 20.40
CA LEU A 318 -44.99 -7.00 21.05
C LEU A 318 -43.72 -7.30 20.22
N HIS A 319 -43.73 -6.98 18.92
CA HIS A 319 -42.58 -7.08 18.03
C HIS A 319 -41.87 -8.44 18.08
N LEU A 320 -42.67 -9.51 18.10
CA LEU A 320 -42.19 -10.89 17.92
C LEU A 320 -42.26 -11.27 16.44
N PRO A 321 -41.33 -12.11 15.93
CA PRO A 321 -41.33 -12.58 14.54
C PRO A 321 -42.29 -13.76 14.31
N PHE A 322 -43.09 -14.12 15.31
CA PHE A 322 -44.07 -15.21 15.28
C PHE A 322 -45.33 -14.80 16.05
N ILE A 323 -46.43 -15.50 15.76
CA ILE A 323 -47.68 -15.40 16.51
C ILE A 323 -47.73 -16.52 17.54
N ILE A 324 -48.30 -16.23 18.70
CA ILE A 324 -48.53 -17.20 19.79
C ILE A 324 -50.03 -17.42 19.90
N ASN A 325 -50.48 -18.67 19.76
CA ASN A 325 -51.87 -19.04 20.00
C ASN A 325 -51.96 -20.01 21.17
N SER A 326 -52.83 -19.70 22.14
CA SER A 326 -53.22 -20.64 23.19
C SER A 326 -54.57 -20.29 23.75
N CYS A 327 -55.45 -21.29 23.90
CA CYS A 327 -56.75 -21.13 24.55
C CYS A 327 -56.67 -20.89 26.07
N LEU A 328 -55.46 -20.99 26.66
CA LEU A 328 -55.20 -20.85 28.10
C LEU A 328 -54.88 -19.41 28.51
N PHE A 329 -54.72 -18.48 27.56
CA PHE A 329 -54.47 -17.08 27.89
C PHE A 329 -55.68 -16.45 28.60
N GLU A 330 -55.40 -15.66 29.63
CA GLU A 330 -56.40 -14.87 30.35
C GLU A 330 -56.22 -13.38 29.99
N PRO A 331 -57.08 -12.82 29.12
CA PRO A 331 -56.95 -11.44 28.65
C PRO A 331 -57.32 -10.41 29.72
N THR A 332 -56.84 -9.19 29.57
CA THR A 332 -57.28 -8.03 30.36
C THR A 332 -58.75 -7.71 30.09
N GLU A 333 -59.41 -6.93 30.95
CA GLU A 333 -60.70 -6.26 30.63
C GLU A 333 -60.32 -4.81 30.25
N PRO A 334 -60.22 -4.42 28.96
CA PRO A 334 -61.21 -4.58 27.88
C PRO A 334 -60.84 -5.56 26.74
N ARG A 335 -60.01 -6.59 26.98
CA ARG A 335 -59.48 -7.58 26.02
C ARG A 335 -58.55 -6.99 24.97
N ASN A 336 -57.55 -6.23 25.42
CA ASN A 336 -56.56 -5.59 24.57
C ASN A 336 -55.11 -6.00 24.89
N GLY A 337 -54.93 -7.07 25.67
CA GLY A 337 -53.63 -7.57 26.11
C GLY A 337 -53.78 -8.70 27.13
N ILE A 338 -52.65 -9.17 27.66
CA ILE A 338 -52.57 -10.18 28.72
C ILE A 338 -51.77 -9.64 29.90
N SER A 339 -52.15 -9.92 31.14
CA SER A 339 -51.37 -9.40 32.28
C SER A 339 -50.01 -10.10 32.38
N LEU A 340 -48.93 -9.35 32.22
CA LEU A 340 -47.52 -9.78 32.34
C LEU A 340 -46.78 -8.90 33.35
N LYS A 341 -47.33 -8.77 34.56
CA LYS A 341 -46.85 -7.82 35.58
C LYS A 341 -45.85 -8.40 36.58
N GLY A 342 -45.63 -9.71 36.58
CA GLY A 342 -44.73 -10.36 37.54
C GLY A 342 -45.13 -10.18 39.01
N ASP A 343 -46.34 -9.68 39.29
CA ASP A 343 -46.82 -9.27 40.61
C ASP A 343 -47.31 -10.44 41.49
N GLY A 344 -47.12 -11.67 41.01
CA GLY A 344 -47.49 -12.89 41.71
C GLY A 344 -48.98 -13.26 41.60
N ASN A 345 -49.79 -12.46 40.92
CA ASN A 345 -51.18 -12.79 40.59
C ASN A 345 -51.23 -14.09 39.75
N GLU A 346 -52.16 -14.98 40.07
CA GLU A 346 -52.34 -16.28 39.41
C GLU A 346 -52.55 -16.14 37.90
N ILE A 347 -53.37 -15.16 37.46
CA ILE A 347 -53.57 -14.83 36.04
C ILE A 347 -52.25 -14.43 35.38
N SER A 348 -51.46 -13.59 36.06
CA SER A 348 -50.18 -13.14 35.50
C SER A 348 -49.17 -14.29 35.43
N LYS A 349 -49.20 -15.24 36.36
CA LYS A 349 -48.33 -16.43 36.34
C LYS A 349 -48.65 -17.34 35.16
N ILE A 350 -49.92 -17.65 34.93
CA ILE A 350 -50.36 -18.50 33.81
C ILE A 350 -49.93 -17.87 32.48
N ASN A 351 -50.27 -16.60 32.26
CA ASN A 351 -49.89 -15.88 31.05
C ASN A 351 -48.36 -15.83 30.84
N SER A 352 -47.60 -15.63 31.92
CA SER A 352 -46.13 -15.61 31.87
C SER A 352 -45.54 -16.98 31.51
N GLU A 353 -46.09 -18.06 32.07
CA GLU A 353 -45.67 -19.44 31.79
C GLU A 353 -45.92 -19.83 30.33
N ILE A 354 -47.07 -19.46 29.77
CA ILE A 354 -47.38 -19.67 28.35
C ILE A 354 -46.38 -18.92 27.45
N MET A 355 -46.08 -17.66 27.78
CA MET A 355 -45.09 -16.87 27.03
C MET A 355 -43.69 -17.49 27.08
N LEU A 356 -43.26 -17.98 28.24
CA LEU A 356 -41.97 -18.67 28.39
C LEU A 356 -41.91 -19.96 27.56
N ARG A 357 -42.97 -20.78 27.58
CA ARG A 357 -43.06 -21.96 26.71
C ARG A 357 -43.02 -21.60 25.23
N ALA A 358 -43.66 -20.50 24.82
CA ALA A 358 -43.64 -20.04 23.43
C ALA A 358 -42.23 -19.61 22.98
N VAL A 359 -41.44 -19.03 23.89
CA VAL A 359 -40.02 -18.75 23.64
C VAL A 359 -39.24 -20.05 23.41
N GLU A 360 -39.47 -21.10 24.19
CA GLU A 360 -38.82 -22.39 23.99
C GLU A 360 -39.22 -23.06 22.66
N LEU A 361 -40.49 -22.98 22.25
CA LEU A 361 -40.92 -23.43 20.92
C LEU A 361 -40.23 -22.66 19.80
N TYR A 362 -40.00 -21.36 19.99
CA TYR A 362 -39.28 -20.55 19.00
C TYR A 362 -37.81 -20.96 18.91
N LYS A 363 -37.14 -21.26 20.03
CA LYS A 363 -35.77 -21.81 20.01
C LYS A 363 -35.71 -23.16 19.29
N LEU A 364 -36.70 -24.02 19.54
CA LEU A 364 -36.82 -25.30 18.83
C LEU A 364 -36.99 -25.07 17.33
N PHE A 365 -37.82 -24.11 16.92
CA PHE A 365 -37.96 -23.71 15.51
C PHE A 365 -36.64 -23.19 14.92
N LEU A 366 -35.88 -22.36 15.63
CA LEU A 366 -34.57 -21.90 15.17
C LEU A 366 -33.60 -23.06 14.93
N SER A 367 -33.58 -24.06 15.83
CA SER A 367 -32.74 -25.25 15.64
C SER A 367 -33.20 -26.12 14.46
N TYR A 368 -34.50 -26.15 14.17
CA TYR A 368 -35.04 -26.82 12.98
C TYR A 368 -34.61 -26.12 11.69
N VAL A 369 -34.66 -24.79 11.65
CA VAL A 369 -34.19 -23.97 10.52
C VAL A 369 -32.70 -24.14 10.28
N ASP A 370 -31.90 -24.22 11.35
CA ASP A 370 -30.44 -24.42 11.27
C ASP A 370 -30.05 -25.73 10.58
N GLN A 371 -30.86 -26.79 10.75
CA GLN A 371 -30.63 -28.10 10.13
C GLN A 371 -31.21 -28.24 8.72
N ALA A 372 -32.14 -27.36 8.33
CA ALA A 372 -32.79 -27.41 7.03
C ALA A 372 -32.00 -26.57 6.00
N GLY A 373 -31.54 -27.20 4.91
CA GLY A 373 -30.58 -26.58 3.99
C GLY A 373 -31.08 -25.46 3.08
N GLU A 374 -32.41 -25.27 2.92
CA GLU A 374 -32.97 -24.45 1.83
C GLU A 374 -33.84 -23.27 2.31
N TRP A 375 -33.33 -22.48 3.26
CA TRP A 375 -34.01 -21.28 3.74
C TRP A 375 -33.42 -19.99 3.17
N LYS A 376 -34.22 -18.93 3.09
CA LYS A 376 -33.81 -17.57 2.75
C LYS A 376 -34.55 -16.54 3.59
N ASP A 377 -34.05 -15.30 3.56
CA ASP A 377 -34.61 -14.14 4.24
C ASP A 377 -34.71 -14.31 5.78
N LEU A 378 -33.79 -15.09 6.35
CA LEU A 378 -33.74 -15.44 7.78
C LEU A 378 -33.56 -14.23 8.71
N PHE A 379 -33.12 -13.08 8.19
CA PHE A 379 -33.11 -11.82 8.95
C PHE A 379 -34.49 -11.44 9.53
N ASN A 380 -35.58 -11.92 8.94
CA ASN A 380 -36.94 -11.72 9.46
C ASN A 380 -37.15 -12.41 10.83
N LEU A 381 -36.43 -13.48 11.12
CA LEU A 381 -36.41 -14.14 12.44
C LEU A 381 -35.72 -13.28 13.51
N ALA A 382 -34.89 -12.31 13.11
CA ALA A 382 -34.22 -11.38 14.00
C ALA A 382 -35.02 -10.09 14.27
N ARG A 383 -36.27 -9.98 13.80
CA ARG A 383 -37.17 -8.84 14.05
C ARG A 383 -37.75 -8.87 15.46
N VAL A 384 -36.88 -8.82 16.47
CA VAL A 384 -37.24 -8.89 17.89
C VAL A 384 -36.92 -7.56 18.57
N ARG A 385 -37.94 -6.85 19.05
CA ARG A 385 -37.79 -5.57 19.77
C ARG A 385 -38.60 -5.56 21.05
N SER A 386 -38.26 -4.65 21.95
CA SER A 386 -39.07 -4.41 23.15
C SER A 386 -40.33 -3.64 22.76
N PRO A 387 -41.51 -4.03 23.27
CA PRO A 387 -42.75 -3.27 23.09
C PRO A 387 -42.65 -1.87 23.73
N LYS A 388 -43.54 -0.96 23.32
CA LYS A 388 -43.77 0.29 24.04
C LYS A 388 -44.35 0.00 25.42
N THR A 389 -44.12 0.93 26.36
CA THR A 389 -44.64 0.83 27.72
C THR A 389 -46.16 0.72 27.70
N ASN A 390 -46.69 -0.41 28.18
CA ASN A 390 -48.11 -0.69 28.29
C ASN A 390 -48.49 -0.96 29.75
N SER A 391 -49.74 -0.65 30.13
CA SER A 391 -50.21 -0.83 31.50
C SER A 391 -50.28 -2.29 31.96
N TRP A 392 -50.19 -3.24 31.03
CA TRP A 392 -50.28 -4.68 31.25
C TRP A 392 -48.96 -5.44 31.11
N ILE A 393 -47.87 -4.77 30.68
CA ILE A 393 -46.52 -5.37 30.56
C ILE A 393 -45.60 -4.74 31.61
N ASP A 394 -44.99 -5.56 32.45
CA ASP A 394 -43.81 -5.16 33.20
C ASP A 394 -42.56 -5.35 32.32
N MET A 395 -41.91 -4.24 31.94
CA MET A 395 -40.73 -4.25 31.09
C MET A 395 -39.50 -4.85 31.78
N ASP A 396 -39.43 -4.77 33.12
CA ASP A 396 -38.37 -5.37 33.91
C ASP A 396 -38.48 -6.90 33.93
N TRP A 397 -39.69 -7.43 33.72
CA TRP A 397 -39.91 -8.85 33.51
C TRP A 397 -39.78 -9.25 32.02
N TYR A 398 -40.44 -8.53 31.11
CA TYR A 398 -40.56 -8.92 29.70
C TYR A 398 -39.21 -8.95 28.97
N LYS A 399 -38.35 -7.95 29.21
CA LYS A 399 -37.05 -7.86 28.52
C LYS A 399 -36.11 -9.02 28.87
N PRO A 400 -35.83 -9.35 30.14
CA PRO A 400 -34.94 -10.46 30.48
C PRO A 400 -35.53 -11.86 30.24
N ASN A 401 -36.86 -12.01 30.23
CA ASN A 401 -37.50 -13.34 30.08
C ASN A 401 -37.94 -13.67 28.66
N ILE A 402 -38.23 -12.67 27.82
CA ILE A 402 -38.72 -12.88 26.45
C ILE A 402 -37.72 -12.36 25.42
N VAL A 403 -37.39 -11.07 25.45
CA VAL A 403 -36.53 -10.45 24.43
C VAL A 403 -35.10 -10.99 24.49
N ASN A 404 -34.46 -10.97 25.65
CA ASN A 404 -33.07 -11.39 25.79
C ASN A 404 -32.87 -12.89 25.48
N PRO A 405 -33.71 -13.83 25.94
CA PRO A 405 -33.52 -15.24 25.63
C PRO A 405 -33.67 -15.55 24.14
N ILE A 406 -34.62 -14.91 23.45
CA ILE A 406 -34.76 -15.04 21.99
C ILE A 406 -33.52 -14.48 21.28
N ARG A 407 -33.08 -13.27 21.66
CA ARG A 407 -31.90 -12.64 21.06
C ARG A 407 -30.64 -13.46 21.27
N ASN A 408 -30.45 -13.98 22.48
CA ASN A 408 -29.31 -14.83 22.82
C ASN A 408 -29.28 -16.09 21.94
N GLU A 409 -30.41 -16.75 21.72
CA GLU A 409 -30.47 -17.92 20.83
C GLU A 409 -30.09 -17.54 19.39
N LEU A 410 -30.66 -16.45 18.88
CA LEU A 410 -30.40 -15.94 17.52
C LEU A 410 -28.93 -15.53 17.30
N LEU A 411 -28.18 -15.19 18.34
CA LEU A 411 -26.75 -14.90 18.21
C LEU A 411 -25.96 -16.14 17.78
N TYR A 412 -26.36 -17.34 18.21
CA TYR A 412 -25.67 -18.59 17.94
C TYR A 412 -26.32 -19.43 16.83
N ALA A 413 -27.56 -19.13 16.43
CA ALA A 413 -28.21 -19.77 15.30
C ALA A 413 -27.57 -19.35 13.97
N ARG A 414 -27.32 -20.29 13.06
CA ARG A 414 -26.78 -19.96 11.72
C ARG A 414 -27.90 -19.38 10.87
N ILE A 415 -27.97 -18.05 10.80
CA ILE A 415 -29.03 -17.31 10.11
C ILE A 415 -28.50 -16.26 9.13
N VAL A 416 -27.17 -16.10 9.02
CA VAL A 416 -26.54 -15.09 8.18
C VAL A 416 -25.92 -15.77 6.96
N ASP A 417 -26.54 -15.58 5.79
CA ASP A 417 -25.94 -15.98 4.51
C ASP A 417 -24.85 -14.98 4.13
N VAL A 418 -23.61 -15.46 3.97
CA VAL A 418 -22.43 -14.62 3.66
C VAL A 418 -21.98 -14.74 2.21
N VAL A 419 -21.15 -13.79 1.77
CA VAL A 419 -20.68 -13.68 0.38
C VAL A 419 -19.94 -14.92 -0.11
N SER A 420 -19.22 -15.63 0.76
CA SER A 420 -18.55 -16.90 0.46
C SER A 420 -19.50 -18.06 0.10
N GLY A 421 -20.80 -17.91 0.35
CA GLY A 421 -21.84 -18.92 0.10
C GLY A 421 -22.18 -19.78 1.32
N GLU A 422 -21.44 -19.64 2.42
CA GLU A 422 -21.77 -20.32 3.68
C GLU A 422 -22.86 -19.58 4.46
N ARG A 423 -23.49 -20.29 5.41
CA ARG A 423 -24.35 -19.70 6.43
C ARG A 423 -23.67 -19.74 7.78
N ILE A 424 -23.52 -18.58 8.41
CA ILE A 424 -22.86 -18.44 9.71
C ILE A 424 -23.83 -17.92 10.78
N ALA A 425 -23.44 -18.08 12.03
CA ALA A 425 -24.09 -17.44 13.17
C ALA A 425 -23.57 -16.00 13.35
N ILE A 426 -24.24 -15.20 14.19
CA ILE A 426 -23.78 -13.83 14.47
C ILE A 426 -22.53 -13.87 15.36
N TRP A 427 -22.54 -14.76 16.36
CA TRP A 427 -21.41 -15.08 17.23
C TRP A 427 -20.90 -16.50 16.96
N ASP A 428 -19.63 -16.74 17.23
CA ASP A 428 -19.04 -18.08 17.17
C ASP A 428 -19.31 -18.88 18.45
N SER A 429 -18.86 -20.15 18.47
CA SER A 429 -18.99 -21.03 19.63
C SER A 429 -18.20 -20.58 20.87
N TYR A 430 -17.30 -19.61 20.74
CA TYR A 430 -16.50 -19.04 21.82
C TYR A 430 -17.08 -17.72 22.35
N GLY A 431 -18.22 -17.27 21.81
CA GLY A 431 -18.87 -16.01 22.19
C GLY A 431 -18.22 -14.77 21.57
N GLN A 432 -17.44 -14.92 20.50
CA GLN A 432 -16.89 -13.81 19.75
C GLN A 432 -17.80 -13.43 18.58
N LYS A 433 -17.88 -12.13 18.29
CA LYS A 433 -18.64 -11.62 17.15
C LYS A 433 -17.92 -12.01 15.86
N GLN A 434 -18.62 -12.71 14.95
CA GLN A 434 -18.06 -13.14 13.67
C GLN A 434 -18.69 -12.42 12.48
N ALA A 435 -20.00 -12.17 12.50
CA ALA A 435 -20.69 -11.58 11.36
C ALA A 435 -20.53 -10.05 11.35
N PHE A 436 -20.00 -9.50 10.25
CA PHE A 436 -19.78 -8.07 10.06
C PHE A 436 -20.92 -7.45 9.28
N PHE A 437 -21.79 -6.70 9.95
CA PHE A 437 -22.94 -6.06 9.30
C PHE A 437 -22.62 -4.62 8.88
N PRO A 438 -22.50 -4.32 7.58
CA PRO A 438 -22.22 -2.96 7.11
C PRO A 438 -23.27 -1.97 7.60
N SER A 439 -22.83 -0.87 8.21
CA SER A 439 -23.71 0.08 8.88
C SER A 439 -23.36 1.52 8.52
N ALA A 440 -24.32 2.21 7.91
CA ALA A 440 -24.30 3.66 7.66
C ALA A 440 -25.74 4.18 7.55
N ASP A 441 -25.95 5.47 7.78
CA ASP A 441 -27.29 6.09 7.67
C ASP A 441 -27.81 6.07 6.23
N LYS A 442 -26.93 6.38 5.27
CA LYS A 442 -27.26 6.39 3.83
C LYS A 442 -27.02 5.02 3.20
N GLU A 443 -28.02 4.51 2.49
CA GLU A 443 -27.92 3.23 1.76
C GLU A 443 -26.73 3.18 0.80
N ALA A 444 -26.50 4.23 0.01
CA ALA A 444 -25.37 4.28 -0.92
C ALA A 444 -24.00 4.16 -0.20
N VAL A 445 -23.86 4.74 1.00
CA VAL A 445 -22.62 4.60 1.80
C VAL A 445 -22.53 3.19 2.37
N ARG A 446 -23.65 2.62 2.84
CA ARG A 446 -23.73 1.25 3.36
C ARG A 446 -23.30 0.22 2.30
N GLU A 447 -23.73 0.40 1.05
CA GLU A 447 -23.35 -0.47 -0.07
C GLU A 447 -21.86 -0.39 -0.41
N GLN A 448 -21.26 0.79 -0.30
CA GLN A 448 -19.82 0.94 -0.53
C GLN A 448 -18.99 0.33 0.62
N ILE A 449 -19.44 0.49 1.88
CA ILE A 449 -18.83 -0.23 3.01
C ILE A 449 -18.97 -1.73 2.80
N TRP A 450 -20.15 -2.21 2.36
CA TRP A 450 -20.36 -3.61 2.02
C TRP A 450 -19.39 -4.09 0.94
N LYS A 451 -19.24 -3.34 -0.17
CA LYS A 451 -18.33 -3.70 -1.25
C LYS A 451 -16.90 -3.92 -0.71
N LEU A 452 -16.35 -2.92 -0.03
CA LEU A 452 -14.99 -2.99 0.51
C LEU A 452 -14.84 -4.10 1.57
N SER A 453 -15.80 -4.24 2.48
CA SER A 453 -15.76 -5.30 3.50
C SER A 453 -15.92 -6.70 2.92
N SER A 454 -16.70 -6.87 1.84
CA SER A 454 -16.89 -8.16 1.16
C SER A 454 -15.62 -8.65 0.46
N GLU A 455 -14.75 -7.73 0.03
CA GLU A 455 -13.44 -8.07 -0.55
C GLU A 455 -12.45 -8.50 0.54
N LEU A 456 -12.48 -7.86 1.72
CA LEU A 456 -11.63 -8.22 2.87
C LEU A 456 -12.09 -9.50 3.57
N PHE A 457 -13.40 -9.67 3.77
CA PHE A 457 -13.98 -10.69 4.65
C PHE A 457 -15.20 -11.39 4.02
N PRO A 458 -15.05 -12.03 2.84
CA PRO A 458 -16.18 -12.66 2.15
C PRO A 458 -16.87 -13.75 2.99
N ALA A 459 -16.16 -14.36 3.93
CA ALA A 459 -16.69 -15.37 4.86
C ALA A 459 -17.53 -14.80 6.02
N PHE A 460 -17.49 -13.49 6.26
CA PHE A 460 -18.08 -12.87 7.46
C PHE A 460 -19.08 -11.76 7.15
N VAL A 461 -19.15 -11.31 5.89
CA VAL A 461 -20.04 -10.24 5.46
C VAL A 461 -21.31 -10.83 4.81
N PRO A 462 -22.52 -10.36 5.17
CA PRO A 462 -23.76 -10.83 4.57
C PRO A 462 -23.80 -10.63 3.05
N ILE A 463 -24.58 -11.44 2.33
CA ILE A 463 -24.83 -11.24 0.90
C ILE A 463 -25.48 -9.86 0.62
N LYS A 464 -25.19 -9.29 -0.55
CA LYS A 464 -25.62 -7.93 -0.95
C LYS A 464 -27.11 -7.69 -0.73
N ASP A 465 -27.94 -8.65 -1.15
CA ASP A 465 -29.40 -8.54 -1.15
C ASP A 465 -30.01 -8.38 0.25
N ASN A 466 -29.26 -8.75 1.30
CA ASN A 466 -29.72 -8.75 2.69
C ASN A 466 -29.13 -7.61 3.53
N VAL A 467 -28.19 -6.82 2.99
CA VAL A 467 -27.40 -5.83 3.76
C VAL A 467 -28.30 -4.75 4.38
N HIS A 468 -29.24 -4.23 3.60
CA HIS A 468 -30.14 -3.17 4.06
C HIS A 468 -31.13 -3.71 5.10
N GLN A 469 -31.65 -4.92 4.89
CA GLN A 469 -32.61 -5.57 5.77
C GLN A 469 -31.97 -5.90 7.11
N TRP A 470 -30.75 -6.46 7.11
CA TRP A 470 -29.97 -6.67 8.33
C TRP A 470 -29.85 -5.38 9.14
N SER A 471 -29.52 -4.26 8.49
CA SER A 471 -29.36 -2.97 9.18
C SER A 471 -30.61 -2.47 9.89
N THR A 472 -31.81 -2.91 9.48
CA THR A 472 -33.08 -2.59 10.17
C THR A 472 -33.33 -3.46 11.40
N VAL A 473 -32.70 -4.64 11.48
CA VAL A 473 -32.94 -5.62 12.55
C VAL A 473 -31.82 -5.71 13.57
N LEU A 474 -30.66 -5.06 13.35
CA LEU A 474 -29.51 -5.12 14.26
C LEU A 474 -29.81 -4.61 15.68
N TRP A 475 -29.26 -5.33 16.67
CA TRP A 475 -29.28 -4.94 18.08
C TRP A 475 -27.90 -4.46 18.54
N ALA A 476 -27.77 -4.05 19.81
CA ALA A 476 -26.50 -3.56 20.37
C ALA A 476 -25.40 -4.66 20.41
N ASP A 477 -25.79 -5.92 20.57
CA ASP A 477 -24.87 -7.06 20.66
C ASP A 477 -24.34 -7.54 19.29
N CYS A 478 -24.96 -7.09 18.19
CA CYS A 478 -24.51 -7.37 16.83
C CYS A 478 -23.30 -6.49 16.47
N GLN A 479 -22.33 -7.02 15.72
CA GLN A 479 -21.19 -6.22 15.26
C GLN A 479 -21.60 -5.35 14.07
N LYS A 480 -21.82 -4.07 14.35
CA LYS A 480 -21.91 -3.05 13.29
C LYS A 480 -20.52 -2.82 12.72
N TYR A 481 -20.38 -3.00 11.41
CA TYR A 481 -19.16 -2.73 10.68
C TYR A 481 -19.29 -1.37 10.00
N THR A 482 -18.65 -0.36 10.59
CA THR A 482 -18.71 1.04 10.13
C THR A 482 -17.46 1.40 9.34
N LEU A 483 -17.46 2.61 8.75
CA LEU A 483 -16.28 3.15 8.09
C LEU A 483 -15.08 3.31 9.06
N ALA A 484 -15.34 3.53 10.35
CA ALA A 484 -14.31 3.53 11.39
C ALA A 484 -13.71 2.13 11.61
N SER A 485 -14.55 1.09 11.65
CA SER A 485 -14.06 -0.31 11.73
C SER A 485 -13.21 -0.66 10.52
N LEU A 486 -13.63 -0.27 9.31
CA LEU A 486 -12.86 -0.47 8.09
C LEU A 486 -11.52 0.29 8.13
N SER A 487 -11.51 1.53 8.62
CA SER A 487 -10.29 2.33 8.77
C SER A 487 -9.30 1.71 9.76
N GLN A 488 -9.81 1.19 10.89
CA GLN A 488 -9.00 0.47 11.86
C GLN A 488 -8.38 -0.79 11.24
N GLU A 489 -9.15 -1.53 10.45
CA GLU A 489 -8.69 -2.76 9.83
C GLU A 489 -7.60 -2.51 8.77
N ILE A 490 -7.79 -1.50 7.93
CA ILE A 490 -6.74 -1.04 7.00
C ILE A 490 -5.50 -0.62 7.80
N SER A 491 -5.67 0.13 8.88
CA SER A 491 -4.55 0.57 9.73
C SER A 491 -3.80 -0.60 10.37
N ASN A 492 -4.49 -1.68 10.78
CA ASN A 492 -3.88 -2.86 11.37
C ASN A 492 -2.97 -3.61 10.39
N ASN A 493 -3.26 -3.56 9.08
CA ASN A 493 -2.41 -4.17 8.06
C ASN A 493 -1.04 -3.47 7.96
N SER A 494 -0.89 -2.24 8.46
CA SER A 494 0.37 -1.47 8.54
C SER A 494 1.03 -1.07 7.22
N ASN A 495 0.89 -1.83 6.13
CA ASN A 495 1.44 -1.52 4.81
C ASN A 495 0.63 -2.17 3.66
N ILE A 496 0.96 -1.79 2.42
CA ILE A 496 0.29 -2.29 1.19
C ILE A 496 0.49 -3.81 1.01
N GLU A 497 1.67 -4.35 1.30
CA GLU A 497 1.99 -5.77 1.12
C GLU A 497 1.09 -6.67 1.98
N ASN A 498 0.95 -6.32 3.26
CA ASN A 498 0.07 -7.02 4.20
C ASN A 498 -1.40 -6.86 3.79
N LEU A 499 -1.82 -5.67 3.36
CA LEU A 499 -3.19 -5.44 2.87
C LEU A 499 -3.47 -6.29 1.62
N ALA A 500 -2.53 -6.36 0.69
CA ALA A 500 -2.62 -7.17 -0.52
C ALA A 500 -2.72 -8.67 -0.19
N SER A 501 -1.94 -9.12 0.80
CA SER A 501 -2.01 -10.50 1.32
C SER A 501 -3.36 -10.81 1.96
N SER A 502 -3.90 -9.89 2.78
CA SER A 502 -5.22 -10.03 3.40
C SER A 502 -6.36 -10.06 2.39
N LEU A 503 -6.26 -9.29 1.30
CA LEU A 503 -7.20 -9.29 0.18
C LEU A 503 -6.97 -10.47 -0.79
N ASN A 504 -5.87 -11.20 -0.68
CA ASN A 504 -5.41 -12.22 -1.63
C ASN A 504 -5.33 -11.68 -3.09
N VAL A 505 -4.75 -10.49 -3.26
CA VAL A 505 -4.57 -9.80 -4.55
C VAL A 505 -3.14 -9.26 -4.70
N SER A 506 -2.79 -8.76 -5.90
CA SER A 506 -1.54 -8.02 -6.10
C SER A 506 -1.56 -6.64 -5.42
N GLU A 507 -0.39 -6.10 -5.05
CA GLU A 507 -0.25 -4.74 -4.49
C GLU A 507 -0.95 -3.65 -5.32
N HIS A 508 -0.92 -3.75 -6.65
CA HIS A 508 -1.63 -2.82 -7.53
C HIS A 508 -3.13 -2.78 -7.25
N ASN A 509 -3.76 -3.95 -7.09
CA ASN A 509 -5.19 -4.06 -6.77
C ASN A 509 -5.49 -3.61 -5.34
N ALA A 510 -4.56 -3.80 -4.39
CA ALA A 510 -4.70 -3.25 -3.04
C ALA A 510 -4.69 -1.70 -3.06
N ILE A 511 -3.92 -1.08 -3.96
CA ILE A 511 -3.97 0.38 -4.17
C ILE A 511 -5.31 0.80 -4.80
N VAL A 512 -5.85 0.03 -5.75
CA VAL A 512 -7.19 0.28 -6.30
C VAL A 512 -8.24 0.24 -5.19
N PHE A 513 -8.21 -0.76 -4.32
CA PHE A 513 -9.05 -0.86 -3.13
C PHE A 513 -8.92 0.39 -2.23
N LEU A 514 -7.70 0.83 -1.93
CA LEU A 514 -7.47 2.04 -1.13
C LEU A 514 -8.05 3.29 -1.80
N ASN A 515 -7.96 3.41 -3.12
CA ASN A 515 -8.53 4.53 -3.86
C ASN A 515 -10.07 4.55 -3.79
N GLU A 516 -10.72 3.38 -3.83
CA GLU A 516 -12.16 3.28 -3.59
C GLU A 516 -12.54 3.63 -2.14
N TYR A 517 -11.74 3.20 -1.17
CA TYR A 517 -11.88 3.61 0.23
C TYR A 517 -11.75 5.13 0.42
N TYR A 518 -10.76 5.77 -0.21
CA TYR A 518 -10.64 7.23 -0.16
C TYR A 518 -11.82 7.93 -0.83
N GLN A 519 -12.32 7.41 -1.95
CA GLN A 519 -13.51 7.94 -2.60
C GLN A 519 -14.74 7.87 -1.68
N LEU A 520 -14.89 6.78 -0.93
CA LEU A 520 -15.94 6.63 0.08
C LEU A 520 -15.82 7.67 1.20
N LEU A 521 -14.61 7.89 1.75
CA LEU A 521 -14.36 8.93 2.76
C LEU A 521 -14.78 10.33 2.26
N ASN A 522 -14.42 10.66 1.02
CA ASN A 522 -14.75 11.94 0.39
C ASN A 522 -16.25 12.11 0.12
N THR A 523 -16.99 11.02 -0.09
CA THR A 523 -18.44 11.05 -0.35
C THR A 523 -19.25 11.19 0.95
N GLU A 524 -18.82 10.50 2.00
CA GLU A 524 -19.50 10.45 3.30
C GLU A 524 -19.28 11.74 4.11
N ASN A 525 -18.07 12.33 4.05
CA ASN A 525 -17.68 13.63 4.62
C ASN A 525 -17.68 13.78 6.16
N ILE A 526 -18.05 12.77 6.93
CA ILE A 526 -18.02 12.81 8.41
C ILE A 526 -16.76 12.10 8.92
N HIS A 527 -16.56 10.83 8.55
CA HIS A 527 -15.45 9.99 9.01
C HIS A 527 -14.09 10.46 8.47
N ILE A 528 -14.08 11.23 7.38
CA ILE A 528 -12.85 11.85 6.87
C ILE A 528 -12.17 12.75 7.92
N LYS A 529 -12.94 13.31 8.86
CA LYS A 529 -12.40 14.13 9.96
C LYS A 529 -11.46 13.34 10.85
N ASP A 530 -11.76 12.07 11.12
CA ASP A 530 -10.93 11.21 11.97
C ASP A 530 -9.56 10.95 11.31
N ILE A 531 -9.56 10.81 9.97
CA ILE A 531 -8.33 10.70 9.18
C ILE A 531 -7.54 12.01 9.21
N LEU A 532 -8.23 13.17 9.13
CA LEU A 532 -7.61 14.49 9.22
C LEU A 532 -7.06 14.82 10.62
N THR A 533 -7.60 14.21 11.67
CA THR A 533 -7.12 14.33 13.05
C THR A 533 -6.12 13.22 13.43
N ASP A 534 -5.60 12.49 12.45
CA ASP A 534 -4.59 11.43 12.63
C ASP A 534 -5.02 10.27 13.54
N ALA A 535 -6.32 9.96 13.60
CA ALA A 535 -6.82 8.85 14.40
C ALA A 535 -6.43 7.47 13.82
N PHE A 536 -6.22 7.39 12.51
CA PHE A 536 -5.89 6.15 11.80
C PHE A 536 -4.74 6.35 10.82
N ALA A 537 -3.82 5.38 10.77
CA ALA A 537 -2.74 5.34 9.80
C ALA A 537 -3.17 4.48 8.60
N VAL A 538 -3.70 5.12 7.55
CA VAL A 538 -4.31 4.42 6.40
C VAL A 538 -3.79 4.94 5.05
N ILE A 539 -2.87 5.89 5.05
CA ILE A 539 -2.35 6.52 3.83
C ILE A 539 -0.93 5.98 3.60
N PRO A 540 -0.67 5.28 2.49
CA PRO A 540 0.66 4.75 2.23
C PRO A 540 1.64 5.86 1.86
N ASN A 541 2.85 5.78 2.41
CA ASN A 541 4.01 6.52 1.92
C ASN A 541 4.59 5.86 0.66
N GLN A 542 5.70 6.37 0.10
CA GLN A 542 6.29 5.81 -1.12
C GLN A 542 6.96 4.44 -0.92
N PHE A 543 7.16 4.00 0.32
CA PHE A 543 7.54 2.62 0.66
C PHE A 543 6.33 1.68 0.85
N GLY A 544 5.11 2.21 0.76
CA GLY A 544 3.89 1.44 0.99
C GLY A 544 3.50 1.29 2.46
N GLU A 545 4.21 1.91 3.39
CA GLU A 545 3.85 1.91 4.82
C GLU A 545 2.71 2.88 5.08
N PHE A 546 1.70 2.45 5.84
CA PHE A 546 0.59 3.32 6.21
C PHE A 546 1.02 4.30 7.31
N LYS A 547 0.83 5.58 7.04
CA LYS A 547 1.08 6.69 7.97
C LYS A 547 -0.20 7.48 8.21
N VAL A 548 -0.18 8.28 9.27
CA VAL A 548 -1.19 9.31 9.51
C VAL A 548 -0.95 10.52 8.59
N LYS A 549 -1.99 11.32 8.37
CA LYS A 549 -1.98 12.41 7.39
C LYS A 549 -0.95 13.49 7.71
N SER A 550 -0.75 13.85 8.98
CA SER A 550 0.18 14.94 9.36
C SER A 550 1.64 14.64 9.07
N LEU A 551 2.02 13.37 8.94
CA LEU A 551 3.38 12.94 8.62
C LEU A 551 3.67 12.95 7.11
N LEU A 552 2.68 13.28 6.28
CA LEU A 552 2.77 13.12 4.84
C LEU A 552 2.68 14.44 4.06
N ASN A 553 3.45 14.50 2.99
CA ASN A 553 3.51 15.55 2.00
C ASN A 553 3.18 15.00 0.60
N VAL A 554 2.63 15.86 -0.27
CA VAL A 554 2.43 15.47 -1.68
C VAL A 554 3.70 15.70 -2.49
N ASP A 555 4.16 14.66 -3.18
CA ASP A 555 5.29 14.71 -4.11
C ASP A 555 4.90 15.52 -5.36
N LYS A 556 5.60 16.63 -5.59
CA LYS A 556 5.47 17.48 -6.79
C LYS A 556 6.62 17.24 -7.76
N GLU A 557 6.74 15.99 -8.22
CA GLU A 557 7.71 15.53 -9.21
C GLU A 557 9.16 15.75 -8.76
N ILE A 558 9.48 15.30 -7.55
CA ILE A 558 10.84 15.29 -7.02
C ILE A 558 11.62 14.15 -7.70
N ASP A 559 12.78 14.47 -8.27
CA ASP A 559 13.67 13.48 -8.87
C ASP A 559 14.13 12.43 -7.84
N ASP A 560 14.09 11.15 -8.21
CA ASP A 560 14.41 10.05 -7.30
C ASP A 560 15.90 10.04 -6.90
N GLU A 561 16.78 10.61 -7.72
CA GLU A 561 18.21 10.80 -7.38
C GLU A 561 18.41 11.80 -6.24
N LEU A 562 17.58 12.86 -6.18
CA LEU A 562 17.63 13.82 -5.08
C LEU A 562 17.06 13.24 -3.78
N LYS A 563 16.09 12.33 -3.88
CA LYS A 563 15.60 11.57 -2.72
C LYS A 563 16.70 10.68 -2.16
N ASN A 564 17.45 9.99 -3.03
CA ASN A 564 18.60 9.18 -2.62
C ASN A 564 19.68 10.03 -1.92
N ALA A 565 20.03 11.19 -2.51
CA ALA A 565 21.00 12.10 -1.90
C ALA A 565 20.54 12.59 -0.51
N CYS A 566 19.27 12.93 -0.35
CA CYS A 566 18.69 13.32 0.94
C CYS A 566 18.72 12.16 1.96
N ALA A 567 18.42 10.93 1.53
CA ALA A 567 18.41 9.74 2.38
C ALA A 567 19.79 9.38 2.97
N ILE A 568 20.89 9.80 2.33
CA ILE A 568 22.25 9.60 2.84
C ILE A 568 22.50 10.48 4.09
N ILE A 569 22.00 11.73 4.08
CA ILE A 569 22.30 12.74 5.13
C ILE A 569 21.20 12.87 6.19
N SER A 570 19.96 12.56 5.86
CA SER A 570 18.81 12.66 6.76
C SER A 570 17.82 11.51 6.52
N THR A 571 16.53 11.76 6.73
CA THR A 571 15.44 10.81 6.50
C THR A 571 15.13 10.75 5.00
N ASP A 572 14.88 9.55 4.46
CA ASP A 572 14.50 9.40 3.06
C ASP A 572 13.15 10.13 2.81
N PRO A 573 13.08 11.05 1.84
CA PRO A 573 11.81 11.70 1.48
C PRO A 573 10.66 10.73 1.21
N ARG A 574 10.94 9.52 0.74
CA ARG A 574 9.93 8.48 0.49
C ARG A 574 9.17 8.06 1.76
N GLU A 575 9.73 8.26 2.95
CA GLU A 575 9.06 7.96 4.22
C GLU A 575 7.90 8.90 4.54
N TYR A 576 8.03 10.17 4.14
CA TYR A 576 7.07 11.24 4.42
C TYR A 576 6.38 11.78 3.17
N LEU A 577 6.60 11.19 1.99
CA LEU A 577 5.86 11.48 0.77
C LEU A 577 4.75 10.46 0.56
N VAL A 578 3.56 10.94 0.18
CA VAL A 578 2.43 10.07 -0.18
C VAL A 578 2.80 9.19 -1.38
N HIS A 579 2.33 7.94 -1.37
CA HIS A 579 2.49 7.01 -2.48
C HIS A 579 1.96 7.61 -3.80
N LYS A 580 2.74 7.51 -4.89
CA LYS A 580 2.44 8.18 -6.18
C LYS A 580 1.09 7.76 -6.80
N GLN A 581 0.60 6.56 -6.48
CA GLN A 581 -0.67 6.03 -6.99
C GLN A 581 -1.86 6.19 -6.03
N ALA A 582 -1.64 6.72 -4.81
CA ALA A 582 -2.72 6.93 -3.85
C ALA A 582 -3.51 8.21 -4.19
N GLN A 583 -4.79 8.04 -4.50
CA GLN A 583 -5.70 9.11 -4.91
C GLN A 583 -6.65 9.47 -3.77
N THR A 584 -6.15 10.24 -2.80
CA THR A 584 -6.94 10.55 -1.58
C THR A 584 -8.04 11.60 -1.76
N GLY A 585 -8.19 12.15 -2.98
CA GLY A 585 -9.24 13.12 -3.32
C GLY A 585 -9.05 14.51 -2.71
N ALA A 586 -10.06 15.37 -2.87
CA ALA A 586 -10.02 16.77 -2.43
C ALA A 586 -10.23 16.96 -0.92
N GLY A 587 -10.77 15.96 -0.23
CA GLY A 587 -11.05 16.00 1.20
C GLY A 587 -9.83 15.77 2.08
N ILE A 588 -8.74 15.20 1.55
CA ILE A 588 -7.47 15.03 2.26
C ILE A 588 -6.38 15.82 1.55
N LEU A 589 -6.03 16.98 2.12
CA LEU A 589 -5.03 17.89 1.55
C LEU A 589 -3.71 17.80 2.31
N TYR A 590 -2.61 17.75 1.56
CA TYR A 590 -1.25 17.70 2.08
C TYR A 590 -0.49 18.99 1.75
N PRO A 591 0.50 19.37 2.56
CA PRO A 591 1.45 20.39 2.15
C PRO A 591 2.25 19.86 0.94
N PRO A 592 2.37 20.63 -0.16
CA PRO A 592 3.21 20.24 -1.28
C PRO A 592 4.68 20.29 -0.87
N LYS A 593 5.44 19.27 -1.26
CA LYS A 593 6.90 19.28 -1.20
C LYS A 593 7.41 19.29 -2.64
N LYS A 594 8.14 20.34 -2.98
CA LYS A 594 8.77 20.51 -4.30
C LYS A 594 10.24 20.11 -4.22
N GLN A 595 10.84 19.95 -5.39
CA GLN A 595 12.27 19.70 -5.51
C GLN A 595 13.11 20.77 -4.79
N ASP A 596 12.76 22.05 -4.93
CA ASP A 596 13.44 23.18 -4.27
C ASP A 596 13.46 23.06 -2.74
N ASP A 597 12.42 22.48 -2.15
CA ASP A 597 12.33 22.29 -0.69
C ASP A 597 13.34 21.22 -0.23
N ILE A 598 13.50 20.15 -1.00
CA ILE A 598 14.50 19.09 -0.74
C ILE A 598 15.91 19.65 -0.94
N ILE A 599 16.13 20.47 -1.97
CA ILE A 599 17.42 21.13 -2.22
C ILE A 599 17.78 22.06 -1.05
N ALA A 600 16.84 22.87 -0.59
CA ALA A 600 17.05 23.76 0.55
C ALA A 600 17.35 22.97 1.83
N GLU A 601 16.67 21.84 2.05
CA GLU A 601 16.90 20.94 3.18
C GLU A 601 18.31 20.31 3.13
N ILE A 602 18.72 19.77 1.98
CA ILE A 602 20.07 19.25 1.75
C ILE A 602 21.10 20.35 2.07
N ASN A 603 20.98 21.52 1.46
CA ASN A 603 21.93 22.62 1.66
C ASN A 603 22.00 23.09 3.12
N ALA A 604 20.85 23.19 3.81
CA ALA A 604 20.82 23.58 5.23
C ALA A 604 21.53 22.56 6.12
N LEU A 605 21.33 21.25 5.86
CA LEU A 605 22.00 20.17 6.58
C LEU A 605 23.50 20.16 6.32
N MET A 606 23.92 20.48 5.09
CA MET A 606 25.33 20.63 4.72
C MET A 606 25.99 21.77 5.50
N ILE A 607 25.32 22.91 5.70
CA ILE A 607 25.87 24.04 6.46
C ILE A 607 26.00 23.71 7.96
N GLY A 608 25.03 22.98 8.53
CA GLY A 608 24.86 22.82 9.98
C GLY A 608 25.55 21.63 10.66
N ASN A 609 26.06 20.63 9.93
CA ASN A 609 26.55 19.36 10.52
C ASN A 609 27.98 18.96 10.11
N THR A 610 28.62 18.18 10.98
CA THR A 610 29.94 17.52 10.81
C THR A 610 29.79 16.00 10.99
N LYS A 611 28.83 15.37 10.30
CA LYS A 611 28.67 13.91 10.28
C LYS A 611 29.45 13.32 9.10
N ASP A 612 30.00 12.12 9.25
CA ASP A 612 30.74 11.40 8.19
C ASP A 612 29.91 11.19 6.92
N ASN A 613 28.59 11.01 7.05
CA ASN A 613 27.66 10.84 5.91
C ASN A 613 27.60 12.05 4.95
N ILE A 614 28.08 13.23 5.37
CA ILE A 614 28.12 14.42 4.50
C ILE A 614 29.14 14.23 3.37
N VAL A 615 30.24 13.54 3.62
CA VAL A 615 31.25 13.26 2.60
C VAL A 615 30.63 12.39 1.51
N VAL A 616 30.01 11.27 1.90
CA VAL A 616 29.33 10.34 0.98
C VAL A 616 28.23 11.04 0.16
N ALA A 617 27.46 11.95 0.77
CA ALA A 617 26.45 12.70 0.05
C ALA A 617 27.04 13.79 -0.87
N CYS A 618 28.15 14.43 -0.49
CA CYS A 618 28.91 15.30 -1.39
C CYS A 618 29.34 14.51 -2.64
N ASP A 619 29.89 13.31 -2.46
CA ASP A 619 30.39 12.48 -3.55
C ASP A 619 29.24 12.01 -4.46
N TYR A 620 28.11 11.61 -3.86
CA TYR A 620 26.89 11.27 -4.58
C TYR A 620 26.36 12.47 -5.40
N LEU A 621 26.23 13.65 -4.78
CA LEU A 621 25.75 14.86 -5.45
C LEU A 621 26.72 15.31 -6.54
N ALA A 622 28.03 15.13 -6.33
CA ALA A 622 29.04 15.47 -7.31
C ALA A 622 29.02 14.55 -8.54
N SER A 623 28.43 13.37 -8.40
CA SER A 623 28.19 12.39 -9.47
C SER A 623 26.88 12.62 -10.26
N LEU A 624 26.08 13.63 -9.88
CA LEU A 624 24.85 14.01 -10.58
C LEU A 624 25.13 14.99 -11.73
N PHE A 625 24.57 14.69 -12.91
CA PHE A 625 24.69 15.48 -14.14
C PHE A 625 23.31 15.80 -14.70
N SER A 626 23.15 16.97 -15.33
CA SER A 626 21.91 17.31 -16.03
C SER A 626 21.84 16.66 -17.42
N GLU A 627 20.64 16.24 -17.84
CA GLU A 627 20.40 15.59 -19.14
C GLU A 627 20.64 16.53 -20.34
N GLU A 628 20.34 17.83 -20.19
CA GLU A 628 20.35 18.81 -21.29
C GLU A 628 21.64 19.63 -21.41
N ASN A 629 22.49 19.66 -20.37
CA ASN A 629 23.64 20.56 -20.34
C ASN A 629 24.89 19.87 -19.76
N LYS A 630 25.90 19.64 -20.61
CA LYS A 630 27.24 19.26 -20.14
C LYS A 630 27.91 20.51 -19.58
N VAL A 631 27.59 20.86 -18.35
CA VAL A 631 28.27 21.94 -17.64
C VAL A 631 29.73 21.52 -17.44
N GLU A 632 30.67 22.15 -18.15
CA GLU A 632 32.11 21.82 -18.09
C GLU A 632 32.63 21.77 -16.65
N LYS A 633 32.10 22.65 -15.78
CA LYS A 633 32.38 22.68 -14.34
C LYS A 633 32.12 21.34 -13.64
N ARG A 634 30.98 20.69 -13.91
CA ARG A 634 30.61 19.42 -13.27
C ARG A 634 31.54 18.28 -13.68
N GLU A 635 31.89 18.25 -14.96
CA GLU A 635 32.81 17.27 -15.52
C GLU A 635 34.21 17.40 -14.89
N LEU A 636 34.67 18.62 -14.67
CA LEU A 636 35.95 18.88 -14.00
C LEU A 636 35.92 18.48 -12.54
N ILE A 637 34.89 18.87 -11.76
CA ILE A 637 34.76 18.46 -10.35
C ILE A 637 34.74 16.94 -10.23
N PHE A 638 33.96 16.24 -11.06
CA PHE A 638 33.92 14.78 -11.06
C PHE A 638 35.29 14.17 -11.38
N LYS A 639 36.01 14.69 -12.39
CA LYS A 639 37.36 14.19 -12.74
C LYS A 639 38.39 14.43 -11.65
N PHE A 640 38.36 15.59 -11.00
CA PHE A 640 39.26 15.89 -9.88
C PHE A 640 38.96 14.97 -8.70
N SER A 641 37.68 14.80 -8.34
CA SER A 641 37.29 13.90 -7.26
C SER A 641 37.62 12.44 -7.55
N GLN A 642 37.33 11.96 -8.77
CA GLN A 642 37.62 10.59 -9.19
C GLN A 642 39.11 10.25 -9.15
N ARG A 643 39.99 11.23 -9.39
CA ARG A 643 41.44 10.99 -9.33
C ARG A 643 41.94 10.72 -7.91
N ILE A 644 41.32 11.37 -6.92
CA ILE A 644 41.69 11.26 -5.50
C ILE A 644 40.92 10.13 -4.81
N TYR A 645 39.63 9.95 -5.15
CA TYR A 645 38.71 8.97 -4.57
C TYR A 645 38.10 8.10 -5.68
N PRO A 646 38.86 7.18 -6.30
CA PRO A 646 38.37 6.40 -7.45
C PRO A 646 37.21 5.45 -7.09
N ASP A 647 37.17 4.95 -5.87
CA ASP A 647 36.15 3.99 -5.42
C ASP A 647 34.77 4.65 -5.19
N ASP A 648 34.75 5.93 -4.82
CA ASP A 648 33.50 6.68 -4.54
C ASP A 648 32.87 7.28 -5.82
N PHE A 649 33.67 7.44 -6.89
CA PHE A 649 33.27 8.10 -8.15
C PHE A 649 33.29 7.13 -9.34
N THR A 650 32.47 6.08 -9.28
CA THR A 650 32.42 5.00 -10.28
C THR A 650 31.45 5.25 -11.43
N GLU A 651 30.31 5.91 -11.17
CA GLU A 651 29.23 6.09 -12.15
C GLU A 651 28.71 7.54 -12.21
N LYS A 652 28.33 7.98 -13.41
CA LYS A 652 27.65 9.26 -13.62
C LYS A 652 26.14 9.06 -13.64
N ARG A 653 25.41 9.85 -12.85
CA ARG A 653 23.95 9.76 -12.68
C ARG A 653 23.27 10.95 -13.34
N ILE A 654 22.07 10.75 -13.90
CA ILE A 654 21.37 11.79 -14.69
C ILE A 654 20.16 12.32 -13.92
N LEU A 655 20.08 13.64 -13.79
CA LEU A 655 18.93 14.38 -13.28
C LEU A 655 18.03 14.83 -14.45
N LYS A 656 16.74 14.50 -14.37
CA LYS A 656 15.74 14.88 -15.38
C LYS A 656 15.37 16.36 -15.31
N LYS A 657 15.39 16.94 -14.11
CA LYS A 657 15.10 18.35 -13.85
C LYS A 657 16.14 18.91 -12.90
N TYR A 658 16.87 19.94 -13.33
CA TYR A 658 18.02 20.46 -12.58
C TYR A 658 17.79 21.90 -12.08
N ASP A 659 18.34 22.20 -10.91
CA ASP A 659 18.56 23.55 -10.37
C ASP A 659 20.02 23.59 -9.86
N GLU A 660 20.79 24.61 -10.25
CA GLU A 660 22.19 24.76 -9.85
C GLU A 660 22.39 24.80 -8.32
N LYS A 661 21.34 25.21 -7.57
CA LYS A 661 21.36 25.22 -6.11
C LYS A 661 21.59 23.84 -5.50
N ILE A 662 21.33 22.74 -6.21
CA ILE A 662 21.63 21.37 -5.77
C ILE A 662 23.11 21.28 -5.34
N TRP A 663 24.00 21.91 -6.11
CA TRP A 663 25.44 21.77 -5.92
C TRP A 663 26.08 22.90 -5.09
N GLN A 664 25.29 23.87 -4.64
CA GLN A 664 25.81 25.11 -4.06
C GLN A 664 26.70 24.89 -2.83
N GLU A 665 26.24 24.04 -1.89
CA GLU A 665 27.02 23.72 -0.69
C GLU A 665 27.86 22.45 -0.86
N SER A 666 27.42 21.50 -1.70
CA SER A 666 28.20 20.27 -1.96
C SER A 666 29.52 20.59 -2.66
N ASP A 667 29.55 21.52 -3.62
CA ASP A 667 30.77 21.85 -4.36
C ASP A 667 31.81 22.52 -3.48
N LYS A 668 31.38 23.45 -2.62
CA LYS A 668 32.25 24.09 -1.62
C LYS A 668 32.90 23.04 -0.71
N LYS A 669 32.11 22.08 -0.23
CA LYS A 669 32.61 21.02 0.67
C LYS A 669 33.46 19.98 -0.05
N SER A 670 33.05 19.51 -1.23
CA SER A 670 33.80 18.53 -2.02
C SER A 670 35.19 19.05 -2.38
N LEU A 671 35.27 20.28 -2.90
CA LEU A 671 36.55 20.93 -3.23
C LEU A 671 37.40 21.20 -1.98
N SER A 672 36.75 21.52 -0.85
CA SER A 672 37.41 21.63 0.44
C SER A 672 38.01 20.29 0.90
N TYR A 673 37.29 19.18 0.76
CA TYR A 673 37.79 17.84 1.13
C TYR A 673 38.93 17.41 0.23
N LEU A 674 38.86 17.71 -1.08
CA LEU A 674 39.99 17.50 -2.00
C LEU A 674 41.23 18.29 -1.58
N ALA A 675 41.07 19.57 -1.25
CA ALA A 675 42.19 20.40 -0.80
C ALA A 675 42.80 19.88 0.52
N VAL A 676 41.97 19.42 1.46
CA VAL A 676 42.44 18.82 2.72
C VAL A 676 43.22 17.54 2.46
N ALA A 677 42.70 16.63 1.62
CA ALA A 677 43.38 15.38 1.29
C ALA A 677 44.75 15.60 0.62
N ILE A 678 44.85 16.57 -0.28
CA ILE A 678 46.14 16.97 -0.87
C ILE A 678 47.08 17.51 0.22
N ALA A 679 46.60 18.43 1.06
CA ALA A 679 47.40 19.08 2.09
C ALA A 679 47.93 18.10 3.16
N GLU A 680 47.22 17.00 3.44
CA GLU A 680 47.64 15.98 4.40
C GLU A 680 48.97 15.31 4.03
N HIS A 681 49.30 15.26 2.74
CA HIS A 681 50.56 14.69 2.24
C HIS A 681 51.77 15.62 2.41
N LYS A 682 51.56 16.91 2.69
CA LYS A 682 52.57 17.96 2.98
C LYS A 682 53.58 18.29 1.87
N THR A 683 53.95 17.34 1.01
CA THR A 683 54.90 17.50 -0.09
C THR A 683 54.35 16.88 -1.38
N ILE A 684 54.88 17.29 -2.53
CA ILE A 684 54.59 16.72 -3.85
C ILE A 684 54.93 15.23 -3.86
N GLU A 685 56.13 14.86 -3.42
CA GLU A 685 56.58 13.45 -3.30
C GLU A 685 55.57 12.61 -2.52
N GLY A 686 55.16 13.10 -1.34
CA GLY A 686 54.18 12.41 -0.50
C GLY A 686 52.81 12.27 -1.16
N ALA A 687 52.38 13.26 -1.95
CA ALA A 687 51.12 13.20 -2.68
C ALA A 687 51.19 12.22 -3.86
N VAL A 688 52.32 12.18 -4.59
CA VAL A 688 52.51 11.28 -5.73
C VAL A 688 52.49 9.81 -5.29
N GLU A 689 53.21 9.48 -4.21
CA GLU A 689 53.28 8.11 -3.69
C GLU A 689 51.93 7.62 -3.17
N ASN A 690 51.21 8.44 -2.40
CA ASN A 690 49.99 8.01 -1.73
C ASN A 690 48.71 8.13 -2.59
N LEU A 691 48.69 9.02 -3.60
CA LEU A 691 47.56 9.19 -4.52
C LEU A 691 47.78 8.47 -5.87
N ASN A 692 48.83 7.65 -5.98
CA ASN A 692 49.18 6.84 -7.15
C ASN A 692 49.32 7.65 -8.45
N PHE A 693 50.10 8.75 -8.44
CA PHE A 693 50.52 9.45 -9.67
C PHE A 693 51.79 8.82 -10.24
N ARG A 694 52.00 8.88 -11.57
CA ARG A 694 53.16 8.23 -12.22
C ARG A 694 54.47 8.94 -11.94
N ASN A 695 54.42 10.26 -11.78
CA ASN A 695 55.56 11.11 -11.45
C ASN A 695 55.08 12.49 -10.96
N GLU A 696 56.01 13.28 -10.42
CA GLU A 696 55.75 14.65 -9.94
C GLU A 696 55.23 15.57 -11.03
N GLY A 697 55.72 15.45 -12.27
CA GLY A 697 55.25 16.27 -13.39
C GLY A 697 53.77 16.07 -13.72
N GLU A 698 53.27 14.83 -13.69
CA GLU A 698 51.85 14.53 -13.87
C GLU A 698 51.00 15.13 -12.74
N PHE A 699 51.46 15.02 -11.50
CA PHE A 699 50.77 15.60 -10.35
C PHE A 699 50.73 17.13 -10.41
N ILE A 700 51.85 17.77 -10.78
CA ILE A 700 51.94 19.23 -10.91
C ILE A 700 51.02 19.76 -12.01
N ILE A 701 50.97 19.11 -13.18
CA ILE A 701 50.04 19.48 -14.25
C ILE A 701 48.58 19.35 -13.77
N TRP A 702 48.27 18.28 -13.05
CA TRP A 702 46.93 18.08 -12.49
C TRP A 702 46.60 19.11 -11.40
N LEU A 703 47.56 19.45 -10.55
CA LEU A 703 47.42 20.43 -9.48
C LEU A 703 47.27 21.85 -10.04
N ASP A 704 48.03 22.23 -11.07
CA ASP A 704 47.88 23.50 -11.78
C ASP A 704 46.48 23.61 -12.43
N ALA A 705 45.99 22.53 -13.06
CA ALA A 705 44.63 22.50 -13.59
C ALA A 705 43.57 22.67 -12.49
N LEU A 706 43.78 22.08 -11.31
CA LEU A 706 42.91 22.24 -10.14
C LEU A 706 42.97 23.67 -9.59
N VAL A 707 44.18 24.25 -9.42
CA VAL A 707 44.38 25.61 -8.93
C VAL A 707 43.75 26.63 -9.88
N SER A 708 44.02 26.51 -11.17
CA SER A 708 43.40 27.31 -12.23
C SER A 708 41.87 27.21 -12.20
N PHE A 709 41.34 26.00 -12.01
CA PHE A 709 39.89 25.79 -11.86
C PHE A 709 39.32 26.47 -10.60
N LEU A 710 39.97 26.32 -9.44
CA LEU A 710 39.55 26.93 -8.19
C LEU A 710 39.52 28.46 -8.27
N VAL A 711 40.49 29.07 -8.95
CA VAL A 711 40.51 30.53 -9.20
C VAL A 711 39.38 30.93 -10.16
N LYS A 712 39.29 30.28 -11.33
CA LYS A 712 38.29 30.60 -12.37
C LYS A 712 36.84 30.53 -11.85
N GLU A 713 36.55 29.54 -11.01
CA GLU A 713 35.19 29.28 -10.50
C GLU A 713 34.90 29.94 -9.13
N GLY A 714 35.82 30.77 -8.60
CA GLY A 714 35.61 31.55 -7.38
C GLY A 714 35.74 30.77 -6.06
N PHE A 715 36.48 29.66 -6.05
CA PHE A 715 36.78 28.83 -4.88
C PHE A 715 38.18 29.05 -4.30
N GLU A 716 38.75 30.24 -4.49
CA GLU A 716 40.08 30.64 -3.98
C GLU A 716 40.26 30.45 -2.47
N ASN A 717 39.17 30.44 -1.71
CA ASN A 717 39.19 30.15 -0.28
C ASN A 717 39.82 28.79 0.07
N ASN A 718 39.84 27.81 -0.85
CA ASN A 718 40.52 26.53 -0.63
C ASN A 718 42.05 26.65 -0.78
N ILE A 719 42.53 27.65 -1.53
CA ILE A 719 43.95 27.95 -1.74
C ILE A 719 44.49 28.84 -0.60
N ASN A 720 43.65 29.74 -0.10
CA ASN A 720 44.01 30.73 0.93
C ASN A 720 43.96 30.17 2.37
N ARG A 721 43.85 28.84 2.58
CA ARG A 721 43.71 28.26 3.92
C ARG A 721 45.06 28.12 4.62
N GLU A 722 45.20 28.75 5.79
CA GLU A 722 46.40 28.59 6.62
C GLU A 722 46.63 27.17 7.14
N LYS A 723 45.54 26.43 7.45
CA LYS A 723 45.62 25.10 8.06
C LYS A 723 45.86 23.96 7.07
N HIS A 724 45.52 24.15 5.80
CA HIS A 724 45.59 23.12 4.76
C HIS A 724 46.18 23.72 3.48
N PRO A 725 47.50 24.01 3.47
CA PRO A 725 48.17 24.55 2.29
C PRO A 725 48.25 23.49 1.18
N ILE A 726 48.03 23.91 -0.06
CA ILE A 726 48.12 23.04 -1.24
C ILE A 726 49.06 23.59 -2.33
N LEU A 727 49.63 24.78 -2.13
CA LEU A 727 50.52 25.41 -3.11
C LEU A 727 51.97 25.00 -2.84
N PRO A 728 52.64 24.25 -3.74
CA PRO A 728 54.03 23.88 -3.55
C PRO A 728 54.97 25.06 -3.78
N ASN A 729 56.00 25.14 -2.94
CA ASN A 729 57.18 25.94 -3.25
C ASN A 729 58.09 25.22 -4.27
N GLN A 730 59.16 25.86 -4.74
CA GLN A 730 60.11 25.27 -5.71
C GLN A 730 60.89 24.05 -5.17
N ASN A 731 60.76 23.72 -3.88
CA ASN A 731 61.28 22.49 -3.26
C ASN A 731 60.19 21.41 -3.06
N GLY A 732 58.98 21.61 -3.59
CA GLY A 732 57.89 20.65 -3.54
C GLY A 732 57.17 20.55 -2.19
N VAL A 733 57.34 21.51 -1.28
CA VAL A 733 56.64 21.55 0.02
C VAL A 733 55.38 22.42 -0.09
N PHE A 734 54.24 21.93 0.38
CA PHE A 734 52.99 22.69 0.37
C PHE A 734 53.01 23.82 1.42
N CYS A 735 52.88 25.04 0.92
CA CYS A 735 52.97 26.30 1.65
C CYS A 735 51.68 27.12 1.51
N THR A 736 51.49 28.07 2.44
CA THR A 736 50.35 28.99 2.36
C THR A 736 50.63 30.05 1.30
N LYS A 737 49.59 30.56 0.64
CA LYS A 737 49.70 31.67 -0.33
C LYS A 737 50.42 32.89 0.25
N ASP A 738 50.33 33.10 1.56
CA ASP A 738 50.98 34.22 2.25
C ASP A 738 52.49 34.07 2.44
N SER A 739 52.99 32.84 2.37
CA SER A 739 54.42 32.53 2.46
C SER A 739 55.12 32.43 1.10
N LEU A 740 54.39 32.62 -0.01
CA LEU A 740 54.89 32.42 -1.37
C LEU A 740 54.96 33.72 -2.17
N PHE A 741 56.01 33.82 -2.98
CA PHE A 741 56.30 34.90 -3.94
C PHE A 741 56.35 34.32 -5.36
N LEU A 742 56.02 35.14 -6.36
CA LEU A 742 56.21 34.76 -7.76
C LEU A 742 57.65 35.01 -8.18
N ASP A 743 58.15 34.10 -9.02
CA ASP A 743 59.42 34.25 -9.72
C ASP A 743 59.18 35.04 -11.01
N GLU A 744 59.81 36.22 -11.16
CA GLU A 744 59.73 37.02 -12.40
C GLU A 744 60.38 36.32 -13.61
N GLY A 745 61.02 35.15 -13.42
CA GLY A 745 61.64 34.36 -14.48
C GLY A 745 63.00 34.90 -14.94
N ASN A 746 63.47 35.99 -14.32
CA ASN A 746 64.80 36.57 -14.51
C ASN A 746 65.81 36.13 -13.44
N ILE A 747 65.43 35.21 -12.54
CA ILE A 747 66.31 34.66 -11.51
C ILE A 747 66.87 33.32 -12.01
N GLY A 748 68.11 33.32 -12.49
CA GLY A 748 68.78 32.09 -12.89
C GLY A 748 68.96 31.10 -11.73
N ASP A 749 68.83 29.80 -11.99
CA ASP A 749 69.00 28.75 -10.97
C ASP A 749 70.36 28.78 -10.28
N GLU A 750 71.40 29.18 -11.02
CA GLU A 750 72.77 29.34 -10.55
C GLU A 750 72.86 30.37 -9.39
N LEU A 751 72.11 31.48 -9.48
CA LEU A 751 72.04 32.47 -8.40
C LEU A 751 71.29 31.94 -7.18
N LYS A 752 70.19 31.19 -7.39
CA LYS A 752 69.42 30.58 -6.29
C LYS A 752 70.26 29.55 -5.53
N ASP A 753 71.03 28.73 -6.25
CA ASP A 753 71.95 27.75 -5.67
C ASP A 753 73.03 28.41 -4.83
N ILE A 754 73.59 29.52 -5.32
CA ILE A 754 74.59 30.29 -4.58
C ILE A 754 74.00 30.86 -3.28
N VAL A 755 72.77 31.39 -3.28
CA VAL A 755 72.15 31.90 -2.05
C VAL A 755 71.82 30.77 -1.07
N ALA A 756 71.33 29.65 -1.58
CA ALA A 756 71.03 28.47 -0.77
C ALA A 756 72.30 27.96 -0.06
N GLU A 757 73.43 27.87 -0.78
CA GLU A 757 74.74 27.52 -0.21
C GLU A 757 75.20 28.55 0.86
N LEU A 758 74.82 29.83 0.73
CA LEU A 758 75.08 30.90 1.71
C LEU A 758 74.12 30.89 2.92
N GLY A 759 73.18 29.94 2.97
CA GLY A 759 72.29 29.72 4.11
C GLY A 759 70.89 30.31 3.98
N HIS A 760 70.48 30.77 2.79
CA HIS A 760 69.12 31.25 2.53
C HIS A 760 68.62 30.77 1.17
N ASP A 761 67.71 29.80 1.19
CA ASP A 761 67.17 29.22 -0.03
C ASP A 761 65.84 29.90 -0.43
N PHE A 762 65.91 30.70 -1.49
CA PHE A 762 64.74 31.37 -2.08
C PHE A 762 63.70 30.37 -2.61
N ARG A 763 64.08 29.13 -2.94
CA ARG A 763 63.13 28.10 -3.39
C ARG A 763 62.10 27.72 -2.33
N ASN A 764 62.37 28.01 -1.04
CA ASN A 764 61.40 27.80 0.03
C ASN A 764 60.26 28.83 0.03
N GLU A 765 60.51 30.01 -0.53
CA GLU A 765 59.61 31.17 -0.52
C GLU A 765 59.02 31.46 -1.92
N LEU A 766 59.53 30.82 -2.97
CA LEU A 766 59.03 30.96 -4.34
C LEU A 766 57.99 29.88 -4.65
N LEU A 767 56.87 30.27 -5.26
CA LEU A 767 55.90 29.34 -5.85
C LEU A 767 56.57 28.53 -6.97
N ASP A 768 56.20 27.26 -7.10
CA ASP A 768 56.64 26.44 -8.22
C ASP A 768 56.29 27.10 -9.57
N THR A 769 57.27 27.19 -10.47
CA THR A 769 57.13 27.86 -11.78
C THR A 769 56.10 27.21 -12.71
N ALA A 770 55.72 25.96 -12.44
CA ALA A 770 54.73 25.23 -13.22
C ALA A 770 53.28 25.53 -12.80
N ILE A 771 53.06 26.24 -11.68
CA ILE A 771 51.72 26.63 -11.21
C ILE A 771 51.45 28.09 -11.53
N PHE A 772 50.37 28.33 -12.27
CA PHE A 772 49.96 29.68 -12.62
C PHE A 772 49.04 30.27 -11.55
N LEU A 773 49.49 31.34 -10.88
CA LEU A 773 48.69 32.10 -9.92
C LEU A 773 49.05 33.58 -10.00
N GLU A 774 48.05 34.46 -10.17
CA GLU A 774 48.28 35.91 -10.10
C GLU A 774 48.40 36.37 -8.64
N LEU A 775 49.57 36.89 -8.26
CA LEU A 775 49.82 37.55 -6.97
C LEU A 775 50.04 39.07 -7.19
N PRO A 776 49.74 39.92 -6.19
CA PRO A 776 50.01 41.36 -6.27
C PRO A 776 51.49 41.65 -6.60
N GLU A 777 51.77 42.77 -7.27
CA GLU A 777 53.14 43.20 -7.62
C GLU A 777 54.08 43.28 -6.39
N SER A 778 53.53 43.50 -5.19
CA SER A 778 54.30 43.50 -3.94
C SER A 778 54.79 42.12 -3.47
N ARG A 779 54.42 41.03 -4.17
CA ARG A 779 54.83 39.64 -3.89
C ARG A 779 55.51 38.98 -5.08
N GLN A 780 56.43 39.70 -5.69
CA GLN A 780 57.29 39.20 -6.76
C GLN A 780 58.74 39.36 -6.35
N TYR A 781 59.52 38.29 -6.52
CA TYR A 781 60.95 38.37 -6.44
C TYR A 781 61.53 38.50 -7.84
N ASN A 782 62.50 39.40 -7.93
CA ASN A 782 63.30 39.62 -9.13
C ASN A 782 64.78 39.47 -8.80
N ILE A 783 65.62 39.46 -9.83
CA ILE A 783 67.07 39.37 -9.67
C ILE A 783 67.65 40.40 -8.70
N GLY A 784 67.06 41.61 -8.60
CA GLY A 784 67.47 42.65 -7.66
C GLY A 784 67.30 42.25 -6.18
N HIS A 785 66.18 41.61 -5.84
CA HIS A 785 65.94 41.13 -4.46
C HIS A 785 66.89 40.01 -4.06
N VAL A 786 67.16 39.08 -4.99
CA VAL A 786 68.15 38.01 -4.80
C VAL A 786 69.55 38.59 -4.66
N ALA A 787 69.87 39.61 -5.47
CA ALA A 787 71.16 40.28 -5.45
C ALA A 787 71.44 41.03 -4.14
N GLU A 788 70.44 41.73 -3.58
CA GLU A 788 70.56 42.37 -2.26
C GLU A 788 70.90 41.35 -1.16
N LYS A 789 70.25 40.18 -1.19
CA LYS A 789 70.46 39.12 -0.20
C LYS A 789 71.82 38.44 -0.34
N ILE A 790 72.23 38.13 -1.57
CA ILE A 790 73.59 37.65 -1.89
C ILE A 790 74.63 38.67 -1.40
N ALA A 791 74.42 39.96 -1.69
CA ALA A 791 75.34 41.00 -1.26
C ALA A 791 75.41 41.13 0.27
N PHE A 792 74.28 40.97 0.96
CA PHE A 792 74.22 40.94 2.41
C PHE A 792 75.04 39.79 3.02
N PHE A 793 74.99 38.59 2.44
CA PHE A 793 75.74 37.43 2.94
C PHE A 793 77.21 37.42 2.52
N ILE A 794 77.53 37.82 1.29
CA ILE A 794 78.89 37.81 0.75
C ILE A 794 79.77 38.93 1.34
N LYS A 795 79.23 40.14 1.55
CA LYS A 795 80.00 41.28 2.11
C LYS A 795 80.72 40.95 3.45
N PRO A 796 80.11 40.28 4.44
CA PRO A 796 80.81 39.84 5.65
C PRO A 796 81.75 38.64 5.42
N ILE A 797 81.43 37.72 4.50
CA ILE A 797 82.30 36.58 4.15
C ILE A 797 83.62 37.07 3.55
N ILE A 798 83.60 38.04 2.62
CA ILE A 798 84.82 38.62 2.03
C ILE A 798 85.72 39.27 3.09
N ARG A 799 85.19 39.72 4.24
CA ARG A 799 85.97 40.39 5.28
C ARG A 799 86.70 39.44 6.22
N ASP A 800 86.30 38.16 6.26
CA ASP A 800 86.79 37.14 7.19
C ASP A 800 87.61 36.07 6.44
N ILE A 801 88.85 35.83 6.87
CA ILE A 801 89.76 34.88 6.20
C ILE A 801 89.28 33.43 6.34
N ASP A 802 88.73 33.05 7.50
CA ASP A 802 88.35 31.67 7.76
C ASP A 802 87.05 31.31 7.03
N LYS A 803 86.10 32.26 6.96
CA LYS A 803 84.85 32.08 6.19
C LYS A 803 85.07 32.04 4.68
N ARG A 804 86.08 32.75 4.14
CA ARG A 804 86.43 32.64 2.71
C ARG A 804 86.91 31.25 2.32
N LYS A 805 87.61 30.56 3.23
CA LYS A 805 88.02 29.16 3.01
C LYS A 805 86.82 28.20 3.07
N GLU A 806 85.91 28.44 4.00
CA GLU A 806 84.69 27.65 4.18
C GLU A 806 83.76 27.73 2.95
N PHE A 807 83.52 28.93 2.41
CA PHE A 807 82.66 29.16 1.24
C PHE A 807 83.43 29.26 -0.10
N LYS A 808 84.67 28.72 -0.17
CA LYS A 808 85.59 28.88 -1.32
C LYS A 808 84.96 28.46 -2.66
N THR A 809 84.28 27.32 -2.67
CA THR A 809 83.61 26.77 -3.87
C THR A 809 82.45 27.65 -4.32
N THR A 810 81.65 28.16 -3.39
CA THR A 810 80.50 29.04 -3.65
C THR A 810 80.95 30.40 -4.19
N LEU A 811 82.02 30.99 -3.64
CA LEU A 811 82.60 32.24 -4.13
C LEU A 811 83.19 32.09 -5.53
N LYS A 812 83.81 30.93 -5.84
CA LYS A 812 84.32 30.61 -7.19
C LYS A 812 83.19 30.44 -8.20
N LYS A 813 82.09 29.77 -7.83
CA LYS A 813 80.87 29.67 -8.67
C LYS A 813 80.28 31.05 -8.95
N PHE A 814 80.15 31.90 -7.93
CA PHE A 814 79.65 33.26 -8.08
C PHE A 814 80.58 34.13 -8.96
N TYR A 815 81.90 33.96 -8.84
CA TYR A 815 82.87 34.61 -9.72
C TYR A 815 82.69 34.21 -11.19
N LEU A 816 82.57 32.91 -11.48
CA LEU A 816 82.35 32.41 -12.84
C LEU A 816 81.02 32.93 -13.41
N TRP A 817 79.95 32.89 -12.61
CA TRP A 817 78.66 33.43 -12.99
C TRP A 817 78.72 34.92 -13.35
N MET A 818 79.46 35.74 -12.58
CA MET A 818 79.63 37.16 -12.87
C MET A 818 80.45 37.44 -14.14
N ASP A 819 81.38 36.55 -14.51
CA ASP A 819 82.19 36.71 -15.73
C ASP A 819 81.39 36.32 -16.98
N ASP A 820 80.61 35.24 -16.89
CA ASP A 820 79.72 34.77 -17.95
C ASP A 820 78.50 35.70 -18.16
N ASN A 821 78.01 36.35 -17.10
CA ASN A 821 76.83 37.25 -17.12
C ASN A 821 77.20 38.70 -16.77
N ARG A 822 78.21 39.23 -17.47
CA ARG A 822 78.87 40.52 -17.16
C ARG A 822 77.92 41.72 -17.08
N THR A 823 76.94 41.81 -17.98
CA THR A 823 76.01 42.95 -18.04
C THR A 823 75.09 43.01 -16.82
N GLU A 824 74.55 41.86 -16.42
CA GLU A 824 73.68 41.72 -15.24
C GLU A 824 74.47 41.85 -13.92
N ALA A 825 75.71 41.35 -13.90
CA ALA A 825 76.60 41.49 -12.76
C ALA A 825 77.01 42.96 -12.50
N GLU A 826 77.26 43.74 -13.56
CA GLU A 826 77.53 45.19 -13.45
C GLU A 826 76.29 45.97 -13.00
N GLU A 827 75.09 45.55 -13.40
CA GLU A 827 73.83 46.22 -13.04
C GLU A 827 73.38 45.95 -11.60
N TYR A 828 73.32 44.68 -11.18
CA TYR A 828 72.75 44.28 -9.88
C TYR A 828 73.80 44.05 -8.78
N PHE A 829 75.07 43.82 -9.15
CA PHE A 829 76.16 43.51 -8.21
C PHE A 829 77.37 44.44 -8.33
N ALA A 830 77.21 45.66 -8.84
CA ALA A 830 78.29 46.63 -9.11
C ALA A 830 79.40 46.67 -8.03
N ASP A 831 79.02 46.78 -6.76
CA ASP A 831 79.91 46.82 -5.58
C ASP A 831 80.80 45.57 -5.42
N LEU A 832 80.25 44.39 -5.75
CA LEU A 832 80.92 43.09 -5.63
C LEU A 832 81.66 42.73 -6.92
N PHE A 833 81.13 43.15 -8.07
CA PHE A 833 81.75 42.98 -9.38
C PHE A 833 83.09 43.73 -9.48
N GLU A 834 83.19 44.95 -8.93
CA GLU A 834 84.47 45.67 -8.84
C GLU A 834 85.50 44.93 -7.97
N LYS A 835 85.03 44.22 -6.94
CA LYS A 835 85.84 43.51 -5.94
C LYS A 835 86.01 42.02 -6.26
N ARG A 836 85.61 41.59 -7.46
CA ARG A 836 85.51 40.17 -7.82
C ARG A 836 86.82 39.39 -7.74
N PHE A 837 87.96 40.07 -7.86
CA PHE A 837 89.28 39.46 -7.68
C PHE A 837 89.51 38.89 -6.27
N LEU A 838 88.74 39.32 -5.27
CA LEU A 838 88.79 38.80 -3.89
C LEU A 838 88.10 37.44 -3.73
N PHE A 839 87.42 36.93 -4.77
CA PHE A 839 86.73 35.64 -4.78
C PHE A 839 87.63 34.47 -5.21
N LEU A 840 88.84 34.76 -5.72
CA LEU A 840 89.85 33.78 -6.13
C LEU A 840 91.07 33.87 -5.21
N GLU A 841 91.67 32.72 -4.88
CA GLU A 841 92.97 32.67 -4.18
C GLU A 841 94.12 32.76 -5.20
N ASP A 842 95.28 33.26 -4.76
CA ASP A 842 96.48 33.39 -5.62
C ASP A 842 96.89 32.07 -6.30
N ASP A 843 96.63 30.92 -5.65
CA ASP A 843 96.91 29.58 -6.18
C ASP A 843 95.97 29.19 -7.35
N ASP A 844 94.70 29.61 -7.33
CA ASP A 844 93.72 29.34 -8.40
C ASP A 844 94.05 30.16 -9.66
N ILE A 845 94.51 31.41 -9.49
CA ILE A 845 95.00 32.28 -10.59
C ILE A 845 96.27 31.68 -11.20
N SER A 846 97.18 31.21 -10.34
CA SER A 846 98.44 30.59 -10.75
C SER A 846 98.23 29.29 -11.54
N SER A 847 97.29 28.43 -11.13
CA SER A 847 96.95 27.20 -11.87
C SER A 847 96.34 27.49 -13.24
N ASN A 848 95.36 28.40 -13.33
CA ASN A 848 94.73 28.77 -14.60
C ASN A 848 95.73 29.45 -15.57
N MET A 849 96.65 30.28 -15.06
CA MET A 849 97.75 30.82 -15.89
C MET A 849 98.70 29.72 -16.38
N LYS A 850 98.93 28.68 -15.56
CA LYS A 850 99.79 27.55 -15.92
C LYS A 850 99.17 26.66 -16.99
N ASP A 851 97.86 26.38 -16.89
CA ASP A 851 97.12 25.59 -17.87
C ASP A 851 96.96 26.35 -19.20
N ALA A 852 96.70 27.67 -19.14
CA ALA A 852 96.70 28.53 -20.33
C ALA A 852 98.10 28.64 -20.96
N ALA A 853 99.16 28.66 -20.15
CA ALA A 853 100.53 28.63 -20.64
C ALA A 853 100.89 27.27 -21.28
N GLN A 854 100.44 26.14 -20.70
CA GLN A 854 100.61 24.82 -21.30
C GLN A 854 99.84 24.67 -22.61
N LEU A 855 98.63 25.21 -22.70
CA LEU A 855 97.84 25.21 -23.93
C LEU A 855 98.51 26.06 -25.03
N ASN A 856 98.99 27.26 -24.67
CA ASN A 856 99.79 28.10 -25.57
C ASN A 856 101.09 27.40 -26.00
N GLN A 857 101.73 26.68 -25.08
CA GLN A 857 102.95 25.92 -25.38
C GLN A 857 102.68 24.74 -26.32
N LEU A 858 101.56 24.02 -26.15
CA LEU A 858 101.10 23.00 -27.08
C LEU A 858 100.75 23.57 -28.46
N LEU A 859 100.17 24.77 -28.54
CA LEU A 859 99.92 25.46 -29.81
C LEU A 859 101.24 25.82 -30.52
N ILE A 860 102.22 26.36 -29.77
CA ILE A 860 103.55 26.70 -30.30
C ILE A 860 104.32 25.46 -30.75
N GLU A 861 104.32 24.38 -29.97
CA GLU A 861 105.02 23.12 -30.27
C GLU A 861 104.49 22.45 -31.55
N ASN A 862 103.21 22.67 -31.89
CA ASN A 862 102.56 22.16 -33.10
C ASN A 862 102.49 23.21 -34.24
N GLY A 863 103.15 24.36 -34.09
CA GLY A 863 103.24 25.41 -35.11
C GLY A 863 101.88 26.01 -35.49
N LEU A 864 101.09 26.41 -34.48
CA LEU A 864 99.74 26.95 -34.60
C LEU A 864 99.65 28.29 -33.85
N GLU A 865 99.06 29.33 -34.46
CA GLU A 865 98.99 30.67 -33.85
C GLU A 865 97.72 30.89 -33.01
N SER A 866 96.67 30.07 -33.22
CA SER A 866 95.43 30.14 -32.44
C SER A 866 94.73 28.78 -32.28
N ILE A 867 93.75 28.72 -31.38
CA ILE A 867 92.86 27.56 -31.20
C ILE A 867 92.00 27.31 -32.46
N GLU A 868 91.75 28.33 -33.28
CA GLU A 868 91.05 28.20 -34.56
C GLU A 868 91.93 27.57 -35.64
N ASP A 869 93.24 27.84 -35.66
CA ASP A 869 94.18 27.14 -36.54
C ASP A 869 94.30 25.66 -36.16
N LEU A 870 94.24 25.33 -34.86
CA LEU A 870 94.20 23.95 -34.37
C LEU A 870 92.94 23.23 -34.90
N ARG A 871 91.77 23.88 -34.83
CA ARG A 871 90.51 23.37 -35.40
C ARG A 871 90.58 23.22 -36.93
N ALA A 872 91.26 24.12 -37.63
CA ALA A 872 91.43 24.07 -39.10
C ALA A 872 92.43 23.01 -39.57
N LYS A 873 93.53 22.76 -38.85
CA LYS A 873 94.44 21.64 -39.12
C LYS A 873 93.81 20.28 -38.80
N LEU A 874 93.00 20.22 -37.73
CA LEU A 874 92.19 19.03 -37.43
C LEU A 874 91.16 18.76 -38.55
N ALA A 875 90.61 19.80 -39.17
CA ALA A 875 89.69 19.69 -40.31
C ALA A 875 90.38 19.26 -41.63
N THR A 876 91.65 19.60 -41.86
CA THR A 876 92.39 19.19 -43.08
C THR A 876 92.98 17.78 -43.00
N ILE A 877 93.19 17.26 -41.78
CA ILE A 877 93.60 15.86 -41.54
C ILE A 877 92.42 14.88 -41.75
N GLN A 878 91.17 15.37 -41.81
CA GLN A 878 89.98 14.55 -42.05
C GLN A 878 89.75 14.16 -43.53
N ASP A 879 90.52 14.68 -44.51
CA ASP A 879 90.18 14.60 -45.94
C ASP A 879 91.05 13.69 -46.85
N ASN A 880 92.04 12.90 -46.39
CA ASN A 880 92.70 11.88 -47.26
C ASN A 880 93.41 10.70 -46.50
N ASN A 881 92.67 9.59 -46.37
CA ASN A 881 93.01 8.14 -46.31
C ASN A 881 94.21 7.54 -45.52
N PHE A 882 93.82 6.86 -44.42
CA PHE A 882 94.20 5.53 -43.88
C PHE A 882 95.66 5.00 -43.83
N THR A 883 96.15 4.86 -42.58
CA THR A 883 96.93 3.71 -42.08
C THR A 883 96.45 3.32 -40.67
N ALA A 884 96.06 2.06 -40.48
CA ALA A 884 95.60 1.43 -39.23
C ALA A 884 96.75 1.25 -38.19
N PRO A 885 96.52 0.86 -36.90
CA PRO A 885 95.29 0.31 -36.32
C PRO A 885 94.94 0.89 -34.93
N THR A 886 93.79 1.56 -34.79
CA THR A 886 93.30 1.98 -33.47
C THR A 886 91.78 1.87 -33.41
N ASN A 887 91.34 0.80 -32.76
CA ASN A 887 90.01 0.49 -32.21
C ASN A 887 88.84 1.41 -32.59
N ASP A 888 87.90 0.82 -33.34
CA ASP A 888 86.44 0.99 -33.26
C ASP A 888 85.94 2.37 -32.80
N PHE A 889 85.99 3.33 -33.71
CA PHE A 889 85.01 4.41 -33.69
C PHE A 889 83.95 4.08 -34.75
N ALA A 890 82.90 3.40 -34.29
CA ALA A 890 81.69 3.21 -35.04
C ALA A 890 81.18 4.58 -35.52
N GLU A 891 80.94 4.70 -36.83
CA GLU A 891 80.09 5.77 -37.36
C GLU A 891 78.79 5.76 -36.59
N LYS A 892 78.46 6.90 -36.00
CA LYS A 892 77.21 7.05 -35.28
C LYS A 892 76.07 7.06 -36.32
N THR A 893 75.12 6.13 -36.20
CA THR A 893 73.91 6.06 -37.05
C THR A 893 72.75 6.83 -36.42
N ILE A 894 71.80 7.36 -37.18
CA ILE A 894 70.59 7.98 -36.59
C ILE A 894 69.62 6.85 -36.19
N ILE A 895 68.94 6.95 -35.04
CA ILE A 895 67.93 5.95 -34.65
C ILE A 895 66.73 6.07 -35.61
N THR A 896 66.57 5.07 -36.48
CA THR A 896 65.46 4.98 -37.43
C THR A 896 64.43 3.93 -36.97
N LYS A 897 63.24 3.93 -37.60
CA LYS A 897 62.21 2.89 -37.40
C LYS A 897 62.79 1.50 -37.67
N GLU A 898 63.65 1.40 -38.65
CA GLU A 898 64.31 0.19 -39.11
C GLU A 898 65.42 -0.26 -38.14
N THR A 899 66.12 0.68 -37.48
CA THR A 899 67.12 0.38 -36.44
C THR A 899 66.49 -0.20 -35.16
N LEU A 900 65.32 0.30 -34.75
CA LEU A 900 64.58 -0.21 -33.58
C LEU A 900 64.13 -1.66 -33.77
N VAL A 901 63.74 -2.00 -35.00
CA VAL A 901 63.36 -3.36 -35.42
C VAL A 901 64.54 -4.32 -35.30
N SER A 902 65.71 -3.94 -35.82
CA SER A 902 66.92 -4.77 -35.75
C SER A 902 67.40 -5.00 -34.33
N LEU A 903 67.23 -4.02 -33.43
CA LEU A 903 67.57 -4.13 -32.01
C LEU A 903 66.55 -4.94 -31.21
N GLY A 904 65.40 -5.25 -31.80
CA GLY A 904 64.39 -6.08 -31.15
C GLY A 904 63.52 -5.40 -30.13
N ILE A 905 63.52 -4.07 -30.13
CA ILE A 905 62.93 -3.26 -29.07
C ILE A 905 61.42 -3.21 -29.27
N SER A 906 60.71 -3.83 -28.33
CA SER A 906 59.27 -4.03 -28.42
C SER A 906 58.49 -3.20 -27.40
N THR A 907 59.15 -2.56 -26.43
CA THR A 907 58.52 -1.63 -25.48
C THR A 907 59.37 -0.38 -25.27
N TYR A 908 58.75 0.69 -24.73
CA TYR A 908 59.46 1.94 -24.43
C TYR A 908 60.47 1.76 -23.28
N GLU A 909 60.18 0.88 -22.33
CA GLU A 909 61.08 0.53 -21.22
C GLU A 909 62.34 -0.20 -21.72
N GLU A 910 62.20 -1.13 -22.68
CA GLU A 910 63.33 -1.79 -23.35
C GLU A 910 64.20 -0.81 -24.14
N LEU A 911 63.59 0.22 -24.74
CA LEU A 911 64.29 1.30 -25.43
C LEU A 911 65.13 2.14 -24.45
N GLU A 912 64.56 2.52 -23.31
CA GLU A 912 65.31 3.25 -22.28
C GLU A 912 66.44 2.42 -21.67
N ILE A 913 66.25 1.11 -21.53
CA ILE A 913 67.30 0.20 -21.07
C ILE A 913 68.41 0.08 -22.13
N ALA A 914 68.08 -0.02 -23.42
CA ALA A 914 69.05 -0.07 -24.52
C ALA A 914 69.90 1.18 -24.67
N LEU A 915 69.31 2.35 -24.41
CA LEU A 915 70.03 3.64 -24.45
C LEU A 915 70.89 3.90 -23.20
N LYS A 916 70.74 3.09 -22.14
CA LYS A 916 71.63 3.12 -20.96
C LYS A 916 72.94 2.33 -21.18
N ASP A 917 73.02 1.46 -22.21
CA ASP A 917 74.25 0.73 -22.54
C ASP A 917 75.23 1.63 -23.32
N PRO A 918 76.44 1.92 -22.77
CA PRO A 918 77.43 2.78 -23.41
C PRO A 918 77.86 2.31 -24.81
N LEU A 919 77.83 0.99 -25.09
CA LEU A 919 78.22 0.41 -26.38
C LEU A 919 77.18 0.70 -27.48
N ILE A 920 75.91 0.84 -27.11
CA ILE A 920 74.80 1.14 -28.02
C ILE A 920 74.74 2.65 -28.26
N THR A 921 74.83 3.43 -27.20
CA THR A 921 74.83 4.91 -27.27
C THR A 921 76.06 5.44 -28.02
N ALA A 922 77.18 4.71 -28.00
CA ALA A 922 78.37 5.03 -28.81
C ALA A 922 78.17 4.87 -30.32
N LYS A 923 77.22 4.03 -30.77
CA LYS A 923 76.93 3.73 -32.18
C LYS A 923 75.84 4.62 -32.81
N PHE A 924 75.23 5.56 -32.09
CA PHE A 924 74.15 6.40 -32.64
C PHE A 924 74.36 7.91 -32.48
N HIS A 925 73.91 8.70 -33.46
CA HIS A 925 73.85 10.16 -33.43
C HIS A 925 72.57 10.56 -32.71
N HIS A 926 72.70 11.32 -31.63
CA HIS A 926 71.57 11.78 -30.84
C HIS A 926 70.87 12.95 -31.55
N VAL A 927 70.02 12.64 -32.54
CA VAL A 927 69.10 13.61 -33.13
C VAL A 927 67.73 12.98 -33.39
N SER A 928 66.73 13.53 -32.69
CA SER A 928 65.28 13.54 -32.95
C SER A 928 64.36 12.38 -32.53
N LYS A 929 63.45 12.78 -31.63
CA LYS A 929 61.99 12.55 -31.56
C LYS A 929 61.48 11.10 -31.58
N HIS A 930 61.39 10.59 -30.36
CA HIS A 930 60.59 9.43 -29.97
C HIS A 930 59.10 9.68 -30.27
N THR A 931 58.58 8.99 -31.28
CA THR A 931 57.13 9.00 -31.58
C THR A 931 56.58 7.61 -31.38
N LYS A 932 55.37 7.52 -30.81
CA LYS A 932 54.65 6.25 -30.60
C LYS A 932 54.53 5.44 -31.90
N GLU A 933 54.40 6.12 -33.04
CA GLU A 933 54.41 5.52 -34.38
C GLU A 933 55.68 4.75 -34.75
N MET A 934 56.84 5.07 -34.15
CA MET A 934 58.09 4.35 -34.39
C MET A 934 58.16 3.04 -33.58
N LEU A 935 57.64 3.07 -32.35
CA LEU A 935 57.53 1.89 -31.49
C LEU A 935 56.47 0.92 -32.04
N ASP A 936 55.31 1.45 -32.44
CA ASP A 936 54.23 0.65 -33.05
C ASP A 936 54.70 -0.02 -34.35
N TYR A 937 55.53 0.65 -35.16
CA TYR A 937 56.14 0.05 -36.36
C TYR A 937 57.10 -1.09 -36.02
N ALA A 938 57.95 -0.92 -35.00
CA ALA A 938 58.91 -1.93 -34.58
C ALA A 938 58.22 -3.18 -33.99
N GLN A 939 57.23 -2.97 -33.12
CA GLN A 939 56.40 -4.05 -32.55
C GLN A 939 55.73 -4.90 -33.64
N ASN A 940 55.16 -4.24 -34.66
CA ASN A 940 54.45 -4.95 -35.74
C ASN A 940 55.38 -5.83 -36.59
N LEU A 941 56.60 -5.36 -36.90
CA LEU A 941 57.56 -6.16 -37.68
C LEU A 941 58.16 -7.33 -36.90
N ILE A 942 58.45 -7.13 -35.61
CA ILE A 942 58.96 -8.20 -34.74
C ILE A 942 57.87 -9.28 -34.56
N ALA A 943 56.62 -8.86 -34.31
CA ALA A 943 55.49 -9.77 -34.22
C ALA A 943 55.25 -10.53 -35.54
N ARG A 944 55.34 -9.84 -36.69
CA ARG A 944 55.22 -10.48 -38.02
C ARG A 944 56.30 -11.52 -38.25
N ALA A 945 57.57 -11.17 -38.06
CA ALA A 945 58.69 -12.09 -38.29
C ALA A 945 58.57 -13.35 -37.42
N LYS A 946 58.22 -13.17 -36.14
CA LYS A 946 57.96 -14.28 -35.21
C LYS A 946 56.82 -15.17 -35.69
N GLN A 947 55.68 -14.59 -36.09
CA GLN A 947 54.52 -15.36 -36.54
C GLN A 947 54.81 -16.13 -37.84
N ASN A 948 55.54 -15.52 -38.78
CA ASN A 948 55.96 -16.15 -40.03
C ASN A 948 56.91 -17.33 -39.77
N ILE A 949 57.88 -17.15 -38.87
CA ILE A 949 58.79 -18.23 -38.46
C ILE A 949 58.02 -19.38 -37.79
N ILE A 950 57.11 -19.09 -36.85
CA ILE A 950 56.28 -20.12 -36.19
C ILE A 950 55.45 -20.90 -37.22
N SER A 951 54.80 -20.18 -38.14
CA SER A 951 53.96 -20.79 -39.18
C SER A 951 54.77 -21.67 -40.13
N TYR A 952 55.98 -21.23 -40.48
CA TYR A 952 56.89 -22.00 -41.32
C TYR A 952 57.37 -23.27 -40.60
N LEU A 953 57.78 -23.16 -39.33
CA LEU A 953 58.24 -24.30 -38.52
C LEU A 953 57.13 -25.34 -38.30
N GLN A 954 55.89 -24.92 -38.02
CA GLN A 954 54.74 -25.82 -37.89
C GLN A 954 54.43 -26.61 -39.16
N SER A 955 54.77 -26.07 -40.33
CA SER A 955 54.58 -26.72 -41.63
C SER A 955 55.75 -27.59 -42.07
N HIS A 956 56.89 -27.52 -41.37
CA HIS A 956 58.12 -28.21 -41.74
C HIS A 956 58.20 -29.57 -41.02
N PRO A 957 58.36 -30.70 -41.73
CA PRO A 957 58.26 -32.05 -41.15
C PRO A 957 59.34 -32.39 -40.10
N ASP A 958 60.39 -31.58 -40.00
CA ASP A 958 61.52 -31.81 -39.09
C ASP A 958 61.30 -31.18 -37.71
N TYR A 959 60.27 -30.35 -37.55
CA TYR A 959 59.97 -29.59 -36.34
C TYR A 959 58.59 -29.97 -35.79
N ASP A 960 58.53 -30.26 -34.50
CA ASP A 960 57.29 -30.42 -33.73
C ASP A 960 57.13 -29.22 -32.80
N CYS A 961 56.03 -28.50 -32.98
CA CYS A 961 55.72 -27.26 -32.27
C CYS A 961 54.45 -27.38 -31.41
N THR A 962 54.03 -28.59 -31.02
CA THR A 962 52.80 -28.78 -30.20
C THR A 962 52.86 -28.09 -28.84
N ASP A 963 54.04 -28.03 -28.22
CA ASP A 963 54.25 -27.44 -26.89
C ASP A 963 54.96 -26.08 -26.95
N LEU A 964 54.82 -25.35 -28.07
CA LEU A 964 55.51 -24.07 -28.30
C LEU A 964 55.13 -23.03 -27.24
N GLU A 965 56.13 -22.48 -26.57
CA GLU A 965 56.00 -21.46 -25.54
C GLU A 965 56.94 -20.28 -25.82
N GLU A 966 56.45 -19.07 -25.59
CA GLU A 966 57.25 -17.84 -25.65
C GLU A 966 57.90 -17.57 -24.31
N THR A 967 59.22 -17.78 -24.21
CA THR A 967 59.98 -17.59 -22.96
C THR A 967 60.53 -16.18 -22.80
N ALA A 968 60.69 -15.46 -23.90
CA ALA A 968 61.07 -14.05 -23.94
C ALA A 968 60.53 -13.41 -25.24
N PRO A 969 60.47 -12.07 -25.36
CA PRO A 969 59.83 -11.39 -26.50
C PRO A 969 60.27 -11.90 -27.89
N THR A 970 61.51 -12.38 -28.02
CA THR A 970 62.08 -12.92 -29.27
C THR A 970 62.68 -14.31 -29.13
N THR A 971 62.37 -15.04 -28.05
CA THR A 971 62.83 -16.41 -27.80
C THR A 971 61.65 -17.36 -27.61
N LEU A 972 61.69 -18.49 -28.32
CA LEU A 972 60.70 -19.56 -28.30
C LEU A 972 61.33 -20.83 -27.73
N ALA A 973 60.61 -21.53 -26.87
CA ALA A 973 60.94 -22.84 -26.34
C ALA A 973 59.82 -23.84 -26.61
N GLY A 974 60.00 -25.10 -26.21
CA GLY A 974 58.98 -26.14 -26.39
C GLY A 974 58.86 -26.69 -27.83
N ILE A 975 59.82 -26.35 -28.69
CA ILE A 975 59.93 -26.88 -30.06
C ILE A 975 60.92 -28.05 -30.05
N THR A 976 60.56 -29.18 -30.67
CA THR A 976 61.50 -30.29 -30.85
C THR A 976 61.84 -30.48 -32.32
N LYS A 977 63.13 -30.59 -32.64
CA LYS A 977 63.60 -30.87 -34.00
C LYS A 977 64.09 -32.30 -34.07
N ASN A 978 63.45 -33.13 -34.88
CA ASN A 978 63.73 -34.58 -34.96
C ASN A 978 63.75 -35.28 -33.57
N GLY A 979 62.88 -34.85 -32.64
CA GLY A 979 62.78 -35.41 -31.28
C GLY A 979 63.76 -34.84 -30.25
N VAL A 980 64.57 -33.83 -30.60
CA VAL A 980 65.45 -33.11 -29.67
C VAL A 980 64.88 -31.74 -29.38
N ALA A 981 64.69 -31.40 -28.10
CA ALA A 981 64.21 -30.09 -27.69
C ALA A 981 65.23 -29.01 -28.08
N ILE A 982 64.74 -27.96 -28.74
CA ILE A 982 65.53 -26.81 -29.15
C ILE A 982 64.85 -25.51 -28.70
N GLN A 983 65.66 -24.46 -28.55
CA GLN A 983 65.18 -23.10 -28.34
C GLN A 983 65.47 -22.26 -29.58
N ILE A 984 64.52 -21.42 -29.97
CA ILE A 984 64.61 -20.64 -31.20
C ILE A 984 64.59 -19.15 -30.87
N VAL A 985 65.61 -18.42 -31.33
CA VAL A 985 65.62 -16.96 -31.30
C VAL A 985 65.14 -16.46 -32.65
N THR A 986 64.10 -15.62 -32.66
CA THR A 986 63.45 -15.12 -33.88
C THR A 986 63.76 -13.65 -34.12
N ARG A 987 64.27 -13.30 -35.30
CA ARG A 987 64.58 -11.92 -35.66
C ARG A 987 64.10 -11.50 -37.07
N PRO A 988 63.55 -10.29 -37.24
CA PRO A 988 63.37 -9.73 -38.57
C PRO A 988 64.74 -9.45 -39.23
N SER A 989 64.83 -9.66 -40.54
CA SER A 989 66.03 -9.44 -41.38
C SER A 989 65.73 -8.54 -42.57
N ASP A 990 64.62 -7.81 -42.54
CA ASP A 990 64.15 -6.88 -43.57
C ASP A 990 65.19 -5.85 -44.01
N ASN A 991 66.12 -5.48 -43.12
CA ASN A 991 67.18 -4.51 -43.38
C ASN A 991 68.52 -5.12 -43.84
N GLY A 992 68.58 -6.44 -44.08
CA GLY A 992 69.80 -7.13 -44.54
C GLY A 992 70.86 -7.33 -43.45
N GLU A 993 70.55 -7.02 -42.20
CA GLU A 993 71.39 -7.21 -41.02
C GLU A 993 70.56 -7.74 -39.84
N VAL A 994 71.21 -8.41 -38.88
CA VAL A 994 70.56 -9.00 -37.69
C VAL A 994 71.39 -8.61 -36.47
N ILE A 995 70.77 -8.00 -35.47
CA ILE A 995 71.44 -7.53 -34.25
C ILE A 995 70.83 -8.24 -33.04
N ILE A 996 71.69 -8.88 -32.24
CA ILE A 996 71.27 -9.61 -31.02
C ILE A 996 71.60 -8.73 -29.82
N TYR A 997 70.56 -8.37 -29.07
CA TYR A 997 70.66 -7.35 -28.04
C TYR A 997 70.43 -7.92 -26.64
N TYR A 998 69.34 -8.66 -26.42
CA TYR A 998 68.95 -9.07 -25.07
C TYR A 998 69.92 -10.13 -24.52
N PRO A 999 70.29 -10.05 -23.23
CA PRO A 999 71.11 -11.07 -22.57
C PRO A 999 70.51 -12.48 -22.70
N SER A 1000 69.18 -12.60 -22.58
CA SER A 1000 68.47 -13.87 -22.74
C SER A 1000 68.64 -14.51 -24.12
N GLU A 1001 68.78 -13.71 -25.19
CA GLU A 1001 69.05 -14.23 -26.54
C GLU A 1001 70.48 -14.74 -26.68
N LYS A 1002 71.44 -14.01 -26.08
CA LYS A 1002 72.85 -14.40 -26.07
C LYS A 1002 73.05 -15.67 -25.26
N ASP A 1003 72.41 -15.76 -24.08
CA ASP A 1003 72.43 -16.94 -23.22
C ASP A 1003 71.75 -18.15 -23.90
N THR A 1004 70.67 -17.92 -24.65
CA THR A 1004 70.00 -18.98 -25.43
C THR A 1004 70.89 -19.47 -26.57
N LEU A 1005 71.51 -18.57 -27.32
CA LEU A 1005 72.36 -18.89 -28.47
C LEU A 1005 73.73 -19.47 -28.11
N ASP A 1006 74.13 -19.39 -26.83
CA ASP A 1006 75.31 -20.08 -26.30
C ASP A 1006 75.06 -21.58 -26.06
N SER A 1007 73.80 -22.03 -26.14
CA SER A 1007 73.42 -23.43 -26.02
C SER A 1007 73.54 -24.18 -27.35
N ASP A 1008 74.10 -25.40 -27.30
CA ASP A 1008 74.23 -26.31 -28.45
C ASP A 1008 72.88 -26.71 -29.08
N THR A 1009 71.77 -26.52 -28.35
CA THR A 1009 70.41 -26.86 -28.78
C THR A 1009 69.59 -25.60 -29.10
N SER A 1010 70.23 -24.58 -29.66
CA SER A 1010 69.57 -23.34 -30.06
C SER A 1010 69.69 -23.05 -31.55
N GLU A 1011 68.68 -22.37 -32.11
CA GLU A 1011 68.67 -21.94 -33.51
C GLU A 1011 68.28 -20.47 -33.65
N LEU A 1012 69.03 -19.72 -34.46
CA LEU A 1012 68.68 -18.35 -34.85
C LEU A 1012 67.91 -18.37 -36.17
N TRP A 1013 66.64 -17.96 -36.12
CA TRP A 1013 65.76 -17.90 -37.28
C TRP A 1013 65.44 -16.46 -37.68
N VAL A 1014 65.46 -16.22 -38.99
CA VAL A 1014 65.22 -14.89 -39.53
C VAL A 1014 64.17 -14.88 -40.63
N ASP A 1015 63.38 -13.80 -40.67
CA ASP A 1015 62.33 -13.57 -41.67
C ASP A 1015 62.44 -12.14 -42.23
N ASN A 1016 62.14 -11.96 -43.51
CA ASN A 1016 62.06 -10.65 -44.15
C ASN A 1016 60.83 -10.50 -45.06
N ASP A 1017 59.89 -11.45 -45.02
CA ASP A 1017 58.60 -11.42 -45.76
C ASP A 1017 58.75 -11.40 -47.29
N LYS A 1018 59.99 -11.51 -47.80
CA LYS A 1018 60.34 -11.63 -49.23
C LYS A 1018 60.89 -13.01 -49.56
N HIS A 1019 61.48 -13.68 -48.58
CA HIS A 1019 62.01 -15.03 -48.68
C HIS A 1019 61.42 -15.89 -47.56
N ASP A 1020 61.30 -17.20 -47.81
CA ASP A 1020 60.87 -18.12 -46.76
C ASP A 1020 61.79 -17.99 -45.53
N PRO A 1021 61.23 -18.05 -44.31
CA PRO A 1021 62.00 -18.02 -43.09
C PRO A 1021 63.11 -19.06 -43.13
N HIS A 1022 64.31 -18.68 -42.66
CA HIS A 1022 65.44 -19.60 -42.70
C HIS A 1022 66.39 -19.43 -41.51
N ILE A 1023 67.12 -20.50 -41.21
CA ILE A 1023 68.11 -20.53 -40.15
C ILE A 1023 69.40 -19.80 -40.54
N LEU A 1024 69.90 -18.96 -39.64
CA LEU A 1024 71.16 -18.26 -39.76
C LEU A 1024 72.26 -19.00 -38.97
N THR A 1025 72.93 -19.95 -39.62
CA THR A 1025 74.01 -20.73 -38.97
C THR A 1025 75.33 -19.97 -38.96
N LEU A 1026 76.21 -20.26 -38.00
CA LEU A 1026 77.56 -19.67 -37.94
C LEU A 1026 78.33 -19.84 -39.27
N GLY A 1027 78.17 -20.97 -39.95
CA GLY A 1027 78.76 -21.19 -41.27
C GLY A 1027 78.21 -20.28 -42.38
N ARG A 1028 76.92 -19.89 -42.32
CA ARG A 1028 76.34 -18.89 -43.21
C ARG A 1028 76.87 -17.50 -42.89
N VAL A 1029 76.97 -17.16 -41.61
CA VAL A 1029 77.53 -15.88 -41.14
C VAL A 1029 78.98 -15.73 -41.58
N LEU A 1030 79.83 -16.74 -41.41
CA LEU A 1030 81.24 -16.69 -41.84
C LEU A 1030 81.37 -16.56 -43.36
N LYS A 1031 80.47 -17.17 -44.15
CA LYS A 1031 80.43 -17.02 -45.60
C LYS A 1031 79.95 -15.64 -46.06
N SER A 1032 78.93 -15.07 -45.41
CA SER A 1032 78.35 -13.78 -45.81
C SER A 1032 79.19 -12.59 -45.37
N THR A 1033 79.82 -12.67 -44.19
CA THR A 1033 80.62 -11.57 -43.61
C THR A 1033 82.08 -11.59 -44.03
N GLY A 1034 82.58 -12.70 -44.60
CA GLY A 1034 83.98 -12.84 -45.03
C GLY A 1034 84.98 -12.94 -43.87
N ILE A 1035 84.52 -13.17 -42.63
CA ILE A 1035 85.37 -13.31 -41.45
C ILE A 1035 86.14 -14.62 -41.54
N ASN A 1036 87.46 -14.53 -41.72
CA ASN A 1036 88.37 -15.68 -41.85
C ASN A 1036 89.34 -15.83 -40.66
N ARG A 1037 89.22 -14.97 -39.64
CA ARG A 1037 89.98 -15.04 -38.40
C ARG A 1037 89.06 -14.73 -37.23
N ILE A 1038 88.79 -15.74 -36.39
CA ILE A 1038 88.02 -15.59 -35.16
C ILE A 1038 89.02 -15.60 -33.98
N PRO A 1039 89.23 -14.49 -33.27
CA PRO A 1039 90.05 -14.49 -32.06
C PRO A 1039 89.31 -15.20 -30.93
N ILE A 1040 89.90 -16.27 -30.40
CA ILE A 1040 89.35 -17.03 -29.27
C ILE A 1040 90.11 -16.60 -28.01
N ASN A 1041 89.46 -15.82 -27.15
CA ASN A 1041 89.92 -15.60 -25.78
C ASN A 1041 89.04 -16.46 -24.86
N MET A 1042 89.50 -17.65 -24.51
CA MET A 1042 88.84 -18.49 -23.51
C MET A 1042 89.12 -17.91 -22.11
N ASN A 1043 88.06 -17.49 -21.43
CA ASN A 1043 87.99 -17.50 -19.97
C ASN A 1043 86.93 -18.52 -19.56
#